data_AF-A0A3B6EAP2-F1
#
_entry.id   AF-A0A3B6EAP2-F1
#
_cell.length_a   1.000
_cell.length_b   1.000
_cell.length_c   1.000
_cell.angle_alpha   90.00
_cell.angle_beta   90.00
_cell.angle_gamma   90.00
#
_symmetry.space_group_name_H-M   'P 1'
#
loop_
_entity.id
_entity.type
_entity.pdbx_description
1 polymer ?
#
loop_
_entity_poly.entity_id
_entity_poly.type
_entity_poly.pdbx_seq_one_letter_code
_entity_poly.pdbx_strand_id
1 'polypeptide(L)'
;MAGSIRVTMEVGADGVALITICNPPVNALHPIIIEGLKEKYAEALDRDDVKAIVLTGAAGKFCGGFDINVFSKVHETGDVSILPEMSFELVSNMMEDGKKPSVAAIQGLALGGGLELTMGCHARIATPEAQLGLPELTLGVIPGAGGTQRLPRLVGLPKAIEMMLQSKFITAKEGKERGFIDALCSPDELIKMSRSWALEIANYRKPWIRSLGRTDRLGSLSEARAVLSMARQQANKVAANMPQHQACLDVIEEGALYGGHAGVVKEAKVFKELVVSTTSRALVHAFFAQRSTTKVPGVTDIQLKPRNIRKVAVIGGGLMGSGIATALLVGNISVVLKEVNPQFLQRGQKTIAGNLEGLVKRGSLTKDKMSKAISLLKGALDYSDFKDVDMVIEAVIEKVPLKQSIFADIEKICPPHCILATNTSTIDLNVIGEKTNSQDRIIGAHFFSPAHIMPLLEIVRTEKTSPQAILDLITVGKIIKKIPVVVGNCTGFAVNRTFFPYTQAAFGTRNFNSVLVDLMAETGRQGKSNGKGYYLYEKGAKPKPDPNVQHVIDEYRRQAKTMPGGKPVTLSDQDILEMVFFPVVNEACRVMDENVVIRAADLDIASVLGMGFPKYRGGLIFWADTVGASYIHSKLSKWAEMYGDFFKPSSYLEERAKSGRPLAAPRTAHQASTRSRM
;
A
#
# COMPACT_ATOMS: atom_id res chain seq x y z
N MET A 1 -1.23 32.92 4.03
CA MET A 1 -2.59 32.44 3.66
C MET A 1 -2.43 31.16 2.87
N ALA A 2 -3.01 30.04 3.32
CA ALA A 2 -3.08 28.82 2.53
C ALA A 2 -3.87 29.14 1.25
N GLY A 3 -3.23 29.03 0.08
CA GLY A 3 -3.84 29.42 -1.19
C GLY A 3 -5.09 28.60 -1.46
N SER A 4 -6.22 29.29 -1.67
CA SER A 4 -7.49 28.66 -2.06
C SER A 4 -7.32 27.73 -3.25
N ILE A 5 -8.05 26.60 -3.23
CA ILE A 5 -8.18 25.67 -4.36
C ILE A 5 -8.74 26.47 -5.55
N ARG A 6 -7.96 26.59 -6.63
CA ARG A 6 -8.35 27.38 -7.81
C ARG A 6 -7.53 27.03 -9.05
N VAL A 7 -8.01 27.52 -10.19
CA VAL A 7 -7.25 27.59 -11.43
C VAL A 7 -7.06 29.06 -11.78
N THR A 8 -5.83 29.46 -12.11
CA THR A 8 -5.51 30.84 -12.51
C THR A 8 -5.06 30.88 -13.96
N MET A 9 -5.26 32.03 -14.61
CA MET A 9 -4.75 32.28 -15.95
C MET A 9 -4.08 33.65 -16.00
N GLU A 10 -2.91 33.72 -16.64
CA GLU A 10 -2.21 34.96 -16.95
C GLU A 10 -1.87 34.99 -18.44
N VAL A 11 -2.21 36.07 -19.14
CA VAL A 11 -1.82 36.27 -20.55
C VAL A 11 -0.60 37.18 -20.58
N GLY A 12 0.52 36.67 -21.07
CA GLY A 12 1.74 37.47 -21.21
C GLY A 12 1.72 38.31 -22.49
N ALA A 13 2.65 39.28 -22.57
CA ALA A 13 2.75 40.21 -23.70
C ALA A 13 3.04 39.53 -25.06
N ASP A 14 3.53 38.29 -25.04
CA ASP A 14 3.74 37.44 -26.22
C ASP A 14 2.44 36.81 -26.78
N GLY A 15 1.31 36.97 -26.06
CA GLY A 15 0.00 36.38 -26.39
C GLY A 15 -0.16 34.93 -25.92
N VAL A 16 0.69 34.41 -25.03
CA VAL A 16 0.52 33.06 -24.47
C VAL A 16 -0.21 33.11 -23.12
N ALA A 17 -1.32 32.38 -23.02
CA ALA A 17 -2.06 32.18 -21.77
C ALA A 17 -1.42 31.07 -20.94
N LEU A 18 -0.95 31.40 -19.73
CA LEU A 18 -0.44 30.45 -18.75
C LEU A 18 -1.56 30.07 -17.78
N ILE A 19 -2.12 28.87 -17.93
CA ILE A 19 -3.12 28.30 -17.02
C ILE A 19 -2.41 27.47 -15.95
N THR A 20 -2.65 27.78 -14.68
CA THR A 20 -1.98 27.15 -13.54
C THR A 20 -2.97 26.48 -12.58
N ILE A 21 -2.77 25.19 -12.33
CA ILE A 21 -3.53 24.43 -11.32
C ILE A 21 -2.96 24.72 -9.93
N CYS A 22 -3.82 25.17 -9.01
CA CYS A 22 -3.45 25.42 -7.60
C CYS A 22 -4.35 24.59 -6.65
N ASN A 23 -3.90 23.41 -6.25
CA ASN A 23 -4.57 22.59 -5.23
C ASN A 23 -3.56 21.82 -4.36
N PRO A 24 -2.95 22.44 -3.34
CA PRO A 24 -1.93 21.78 -2.52
C PRO A 24 -2.50 20.53 -1.81
N PRO A 25 -1.68 19.49 -1.55
CA PRO A 25 -0.21 19.48 -1.70
C PRO A 25 0.30 18.94 -3.04
N VAL A 26 -0.57 18.44 -3.92
CA VAL A 26 -0.19 17.71 -5.15
C VAL A 26 -0.97 18.13 -6.39
N ASN A 27 -1.73 19.21 -6.35
CA ASN A 27 -2.57 19.71 -7.44
C ASN A 27 -3.56 18.65 -7.95
N ALA A 28 -4.24 17.96 -7.02
CA ALA A 28 -5.22 16.93 -7.38
C ALA A 28 -6.40 17.53 -8.17
N LEU A 29 -6.95 16.77 -9.12
CA LEU A 29 -8.11 17.17 -9.91
C LEU A 29 -9.39 16.97 -9.10
N HIS A 30 -9.62 17.88 -8.16
CA HIS A 30 -10.90 18.06 -7.49
C HIS A 30 -11.93 18.61 -8.49
N PRO A 31 -13.25 18.35 -8.36
CA PRO A 31 -14.26 18.88 -9.28
C PRO A 31 -14.16 20.40 -9.53
N ILE A 32 -13.88 21.20 -8.50
CA ILE A 32 -13.63 22.65 -8.63
C ILE A 32 -12.44 22.98 -9.55
N ILE A 33 -11.38 22.17 -9.53
CA ILE A 33 -10.23 22.35 -10.42
C ILE A 33 -10.60 22.00 -11.86
N ILE A 34 -11.39 20.95 -12.07
CA ILE A 34 -11.83 20.55 -13.41
C ILE A 34 -12.72 21.63 -14.02
N GLU A 35 -13.66 22.17 -13.24
CA GLU A 35 -14.51 23.27 -13.69
C GLU A 35 -13.69 24.53 -13.99
N GLY A 36 -12.79 24.92 -13.08
CA GLY A 36 -11.89 26.05 -13.31
C GLY A 36 -10.97 25.85 -14.53
N LEU A 37 -10.59 24.61 -14.87
CA LEU A 37 -9.85 24.33 -16.10
C LEU A 37 -10.75 24.56 -17.34
N LYS A 38 -12.00 24.08 -17.33
CA LYS A 38 -12.95 24.31 -18.42
C LYS A 38 -13.18 25.80 -18.64
N GLU A 39 -13.48 26.53 -17.57
CA GLU A 39 -13.67 27.99 -17.61
C GLU A 39 -12.46 28.71 -18.22
N LYS A 40 -11.24 28.38 -17.78
CA LYS A 40 -10.02 29.06 -18.26
C LYS A 40 -9.60 28.64 -19.65
N TYR A 41 -9.84 27.40 -20.05
CA TYR A 41 -9.66 27.00 -21.45
C TYR A 41 -10.67 27.69 -22.36
N ALA A 42 -11.95 27.74 -21.99
CA ALA A 42 -12.97 28.48 -22.75
C ALA A 42 -12.59 29.97 -22.89
N GLU A 43 -12.23 30.63 -21.78
CA GLU A 43 -11.77 32.02 -21.78
C GLU A 43 -10.55 32.22 -22.72
N ALA A 44 -9.54 31.36 -22.62
CA ALA A 44 -8.35 31.43 -23.46
C ALA A 44 -8.65 31.20 -24.93
N LEU A 45 -9.58 30.29 -25.25
CA LEU A 45 -9.99 30.01 -26.62
C LEU A 45 -10.72 31.22 -27.22
N ASP A 46 -11.59 31.91 -26.48
CA ASP A 46 -12.40 33.01 -27.04
C ASP A 46 -11.70 34.36 -27.12
N ARG A 47 -10.63 34.56 -26.36
CA ARG A 47 -9.85 35.81 -26.35
C ARG A 47 -8.95 36.00 -27.57
N ASP A 48 -9.15 37.03 -28.39
CA ASP A 48 -8.32 37.28 -29.59
C ASP A 48 -6.84 37.60 -29.29
N ASP A 49 -6.54 38.16 -28.10
CA ASP A 49 -5.16 38.45 -27.68
C ASP A 49 -4.36 37.18 -27.32
N VAL A 50 -5.04 36.05 -27.11
CA VAL A 50 -4.42 34.76 -26.82
C VAL A 50 -4.16 33.99 -28.11
N LYS A 51 -2.89 33.67 -28.38
CA LYS A 51 -2.41 32.90 -29.53
C LYS A 51 -2.19 31.42 -29.22
N ALA A 52 -1.80 31.10 -27.99
CA ALA A 52 -1.48 29.75 -27.55
C ALA A 52 -1.64 29.61 -26.02
N ILE A 53 -1.68 28.37 -25.53
CA ILE A 53 -1.92 28.04 -24.12
C ILE A 53 -0.75 27.23 -23.57
N VAL A 54 -0.33 27.52 -22.34
CA VAL A 54 0.55 26.66 -21.53
C VAL A 54 -0.20 26.24 -20.28
N LEU A 55 -0.29 24.93 -20.03
CA LEU A 55 -0.85 24.36 -18.81
C LEU A 55 0.28 23.94 -17.86
N THR A 56 0.20 24.33 -16.60
CA THR A 56 1.15 23.93 -15.55
C THR A 56 0.49 23.77 -14.19
N GLY A 57 1.26 23.30 -13.20
CA GLY A 57 0.83 23.17 -11.81
C GLY A 57 1.71 23.98 -10.86
N ALA A 58 1.10 24.53 -9.82
CA ALA A 58 1.79 25.34 -8.81
C ALA A 58 2.69 24.49 -7.89
N ALA A 59 3.61 25.14 -7.18
CA ALA A 59 4.45 24.54 -6.14
C ALA A 59 5.30 23.33 -6.60
N GLY A 60 5.81 23.38 -7.84
CA GLY A 60 6.78 22.42 -8.37
C GLY A 60 6.21 21.02 -8.63
N LYS A 61 4.88 20.90 -8.76
CA LYS A 61 4.19 19.65 -9.11
C LYS A 61 3.14 19.94 -10.17
N PHE A 62 3.09 19.17 -11.24
CA PHE A 62 2.06 19.35 -12.26
C PHE A 62 0.68 18.92 -11.72
N CYS A 63 0.46 17.62 -11.51
CA CYS A 63 -0.81 17.10 -11.00
C CYS A 63 -0.70 15.66 -10.49
N GLY A 64 -1.19 15.42 -9.26
CA GLY A 64 -1.21 14.12 -8.59
C GLY A 64 -2.29 13.15 -9.06
N GLY A 65 -3.12 13.55 -10.02
CA GLY A 65 -4.23 12.78 -10.54
C GLY A 65 -5.58 13.20 -9.95
N PHE A 66 -6.59 12.40 -10.23
CA PHE A 66 -7.97 12.65 -9.81
C PHE A 66 -8.11 12.60 -8.29
N ASP A 67 -9.00 13.44 -7.73
CA ASP A 67 -9.27 13.41 -6.30
C ASP A 67 -10.10 12.17 -5.92
N ILE A 68 -9.43 11.20 -5.29
CA ILE A 68 -10.01 9.90 -4.92
C ILE A 68 -11.15 10.05 -3.89
N ASN A 69 -11.25 11.18 -3.17
CA ASN A 69 -12.39 11.42 -2.26
C ASN A 69 -13.73 11.44 -3.00
N VAL A 70 -13.72 11.80 -4.29
CA VAL A 70 -14.92 11.75 -5.14
C VAL A 70 -15.40 10.29 -5.31
N PHE A 71 -14.49 9.32 -5.42
CA PHE A 71 -14.88 7.90 -5.50
C PHE A 71 -15.54 7.42 -4.22
N SER A 72 -15.05 7.85 -3.04
CA SER A 72 -15.71 7.54 -1.77
C SER A 72 -17.15 8.03 -1.74
N LYS A 73 -17.41 9.27 -2.21
CA LYS A 73 -18.76 9.82 -2.29
C LYS A 73 -19.65 8.99 -3.23
N VAL A 74 -19.13 8.59 -4.40
CA VAL A 74 -19.83 7.69 -5.34
C VAL A 74 -20.11 6.33 -4.70
N HIS A 75 -19.18 5.77 -3.93
CA HIS A 75 -19.37 4.49 -3.24
C HIS A 75 -20.40 4.56 -2.12
N GLU A 76 -20.50 5.69 -1.44
CA GLU A 76 -21.49 5.94 -0.39
C GLU A 76 -22.89 6.14 -0.96
N THR A 77 -23.03 6.93 -2.02
CA THR A 77 -24.35 7.29 -2.58
C THR A 77 -24.83 6.35 -3.68
N GLY A 78 -23.91 5.64 -4.35
CA GLY A 78 -24.18 4.93 -5.61
C GLY A 78 -24.38 5.85 -6.82
N ASP A 79 -24.28 7.17 -6.64
CA ASP A 79 -24.57 8.16 -7.68
C ASP A 79 -23.32 8.49 -8.50
N VAL A 80 -23.27 7.95 -9.72
CA VAL A 80 -22.18 8.18 -10.67
C VAL A 80 -22.19 9.57 -11.31
N SER A 81 -23.30 10.32 -11.21
CA SER A 81 -23.39 11.68 -11.77
C SER A 81 -22.47 12.68 -11.05
N ILE A 82 -22.00 12.33 -9.86
CA ILE A 82 -21.00 13.08 -9.07
C ILE A 82 -19.65 13.14 -9.79
N LEU A 83 -19.36 12.20 -10.68
CA LEU A 83 -18.13 12.21 -11.47
C LEU A 83 -18.17 13.35 -12.51
N PRO A 84 -17.22 14.28 -12.48
CA PRO A 84 -17.18 15.38 -13.45
C PRO A 84 -16.87 14.84 -14.85
N GLU A 85 -17.49 15.44 -15.87
CA GLU A 85 -17.07 15.22 -17.26
C GLU A 85 -15.70 15.88 -17.46
N MET A 86 -14.71 15.08 -17.82
CA MET A 86 -13.35 15.53 -18.11
C MET A 86 -12.85 15.06 -19.48
N SER A 87 -13.32 13.90 -19.95
CA SER A 87 -12.73 13.19 -21.09
C SER A 87 -13.05 13.87 -22.42
N PHE A 88 -14.34 14.17 -22.63
CA PHE A 88 -14.82 14.74 -23.88
C PHE A 88 -14.70 16.26 -23.89
N GLU A 89 -15.32 16.92 -22.93
CA GLU A 89 -15.45 18.38 -22.93
C GLU A 89 -14.10 19.05 -22.74
N LEU A 90 -13.35 18.66 -21.70
CA LEU A 90 -12.07 19.27 -21.39
C LEU A 90 -10.95 18.71 -22.29
N VAL A 91 -10.65 17.40 -22.19
CA VAL A 91 -9.44 16.85 -22.84
C VAL A 91 -9.59 16.76 -24.37
N SER A 92 -10.70 16.23 -24.87
CA SER A 92 -10.85 16.02 -26.32
C SER A 92 -11.23 17.31 -27.05
N ASN A 93 -12.28 17.99 -26.61
CA ASN A 93 -12.85 19.13 -27.34
C ASN A 93 -12.07 20.44 -27.09
N MET A 94 -11.89 20.84 -25.83
CA MET A 94 -11.25 22.13 -25.51
C MET A 94 -9.73 22.08 -25.67
N MET A 95 -9.07 20.99 -25.26
CA MET A 95 -7.60 20.92 -25.25
C MET A 95 -7.00 20.42 -26.56
N GLU A 96 -7.49 19.29 -27.09
CA GLU A 96 -6.87 18.62 -28.26
C GLU A 96 -7.44 19.09 -29.61
N ASP A 97 -8.76 19.24 -29.71
CA ASP A 97 -9.42 19.78 -30.90
C ASP A 97 -9.61 21.31 -30.86
N GLY A 98 -9.15 21.95 -29.77
CA GLY A 98 -9.25 23.38 -29.56
C GLY A 98 -8.61 24.20 -30.68
N LYS A 99 -9.18 25.39 -30.95
CA LYS A 99 -8.72 26.31 -32.02
C LYS A 99 -7.37 27.00 -31.75
N LYS A 100 -6.71 26.70 -30.62
CA LYS A 100 -5.40 27.24 -30.22
C LYS A 100 -4.51 26.15 -29.63
N PRO A 101 -3.20 26.13 -29.91
CA PRO A 101 -2.34 25.07 -29.43
C PRO A 101 -2.04 25.22 -27.94
N SER A 102 -2.22 24.13 -27.20
CA SER A 102 -1.84 23.93 -25.81
C SER A 102 -0.51 23.16 -25.64
N VAL A 103 0.31 23.55 -24.67
CA VAL A 103 1.56 22.88 -24.25
C VAL A 103 1.54 22.59 -22.75
N ALA A 104 1.88 21.36 -22.34
CA ALA A 104 2.01 20.99 -20.93
C ALA A 104 3.44 21.26 -20.42
N ALA A 105 3.55 22.05 -19.35
CA ALA A 105 4.80 22.36 -18.66
C ALA A 105 4.89 21.57 -17.35
N ILE A 106 5.64 20.46 -17.35
CA ILE A 106 5.58 19.41 -16.33
C ILE A 106 6.78 19.47 -15.37
N GLN A 107 6.51 19.72 -14.10
CA GLN A 107 7.48 19.60 -13.01
C GLN A 107 7.00 18.60 -11.96
N GLY A 108 7.93 17.87 -11.33
CA GLY A 108 7.64 17.00 -10.18
C GLY A 108 6.90 15.72 -10.52
N LEU A 109 5.59 15.79 -10.80
CA LEU A 109 4.78 14.62 -11.12
C LEU A 109 3.57 14.98 -11.99
N ALA A 110 3.21 14.10 -12.92
CA ALA A 110 1.96 14.07 -13.67
C ALA A 110 1.42 12.63 -13.62
N LEU A 111 0.44 12.39 -12.76
CA LEU A 111 -0.08 11.05 -12.47
C LEU A 111 -1.57 10.96 -12.79
N GLY A 112 -2.03 9.80 -13.24
CA GLY A 112 -3.41 9.51 -13.57
C GLY A 112 -4.04 10.56 -14.49
N GLY A 113 -5.22 11.07 -14.14
CA GLY A 113 -5.87 12.21 -14.82
C GLY A 113 -4.96 13.43 -15.06
N GLY A 114 -3.96 13.66 -14.20
CA GLY A 114 -2.93 14.67 -14.43
C GLY A 114 -2.08 14.37 -15.66
N LEU A 115 -1.65 13.12 -15.86
CA LEU A 115 -0.97 12.71 -17.08
C LEU A 115 -1.92 12.77 -18.29
N GLU A 116 -3.19 12.44 -18.12
CA GLU A 116 -4.20 12.50 -19.19
C GLU A 116 -4.38 13.92 -19.73
N LEU A 117 -4.39 14.95 -18.86
CA LEU A 117 -4.35 16.36 -19.29
C LEU A 117 -3.13 16.65 -20.18
N THR A 118 -1.95 16.14 -19.84
CA THR A 118 -0.74 16.38 -20.66
C THR A 118 -0.82 15.73 -22.04
N MET A 119 -1.59 14.65 -22.17
CA MET A 119 -1.77 13.92 -23.43
C MET A 119 -2.79 14.61 -24.35
N GLY A 120 -3.73 15.38 -23.79
CA GLY A 120 -4.59 16.30 -24.55
C GLY A 120 -3.88 17.55 -25.05
N CYS A 121 -2.70 17.87 -24.51
CA CYS A 121 -1.86 18.96 -25.02
C CYS A 121 -1.10 18.53 -26.30
N HIS A 122 -0.75 19.50 -27.13
CA HIS A 122 -0.06 19.26 -28.41
C HIS A 122 1.45 19.04 -28.23
N ALA A 123 2.03 19.53 -27.14
CA ALA A 123 3.40 19.22 -26.74
C ALA A 123 3.55 19.14 -25.21
N ARG A 124 4.61 18.45 -24.77
CA ARG A 124 4.98 18.24 -23.36
C ARG A 124 6.44 18.62 -23.13
N ILE A 125 6.67 19.66 -22.33
CA ILE A 125 8.00 20.06 -21.85
C ILE A 125 8.11 19.70 -20.38
N ALA A 126 9.23 19.10 -19.95
CA ALA A 126 9.34 18.60 -18.58
C ALA A 126 10.72 18.78 -17.96
N THR A 127 10.76 18.82 -16.62
CA THR A 127 12.00 18.62 -15.86
C THR A 127 12.39 17.13 -15.88
N PRO A 128 13.70 16.75 -15.97
CA PRO A 128 14.13 15.36 -16.21
C PRO A 128 13.58 14.32 -15.24
N GLU A 129 13.46 14.67 -13.96
CA GLU A 129 13.05 13.77 -12.88
C GLU A 129 11.54 13.75 -12.62
N ALA A 130 10.74 14.44 -13.44
CA ALA A 130 9.29 14.41 -13.29
C ALA A 130 8.76 12.98 -13.45
N GLN A 131 7.89 12.54 -12.54
CA GLN A 131 7.30 11.20 -12.56
C GLN A 131 6.02 11.18 -13.39
N LEU A 132 5.91 10.23 -14.31
CA LEU A 132 4.80 10.09 -15.26
C LEU A 132 4.18 8.70 -15.12
N GLY A 133 2.87 8.59 -14.92
CA GLY A 133 2.19 7.29 -14.95
C GLY A 133 0.69 7.31 -14.72
N LEU A 134 0.05 6.15 -14.97
CA LEU A 134 -1.39 5.92 -14.85
C LEU A 134 -1.66 4.81 -13.80
N PRO A 135 -1.83 5.16 -12.51
CA PRO A 135 -1.98 4.19 -11.42
C PRO A 135 -3.42 3.73 -11.15
N GLU A 136 -4.38 4.06 -12.02
CA GLU A 136 -5.83 3.85 -11.85
C GLU A 136 -6.21 2.41 -11.49
N LEU A 137 -5.51 1.43 -12.06
CA LEU A 137 -5.79 0.01 -11.82
C LEU A 137 -5.57 -0.40 -10.36
N THR A 138 -4.75 0.34 -9.60
CA THR A 138 -4.57 0.13 -8.16
C THR A 138 -5.79 0.50 -7.32
N LEU A 139 -6.73 1.26 -7.91
CA LEU A 139 -7.99 1.70 -7.32
C LEU A 139 -9.20 0.93 -7.87
N GLY A 140 -8.98 -0.07 -8.72
CA GLY A 140 -10.09 -0.86 -9.28
C GLY A 140 -10.79 -0.22 -10.48
N VAL A 141 -10.20 0.84 -11.05
CA VAL A 141 -10.70 1.55 -12.23
C VAL A 141 -9.65 1.56 -13.34
N ILE A 142 -10.00 2.10 -14.50
CA ILE A 142 -9.09 2.35 -15.62
C ILE A 142 -8.84 3.86 -15.78
N PRO A 143 -7.85 4.31 -16.56
CA PRO A 143 -7.81 5.71 -17.00
C PRO A 143 -9.15 6.11 -17.64
N GLY A 144 -9.63 7.32 -17.37
CA GLY A 144 -10.99 7.75 -17.69
C GLY A 144 -11.10 9.04 -18.49
N ALA A 145 -9.96 9.67 -18.82
CA ALA A 145 -9.87 10.91 -19.59
C ALA A 145 -9.02 10.72 -20.88
N GLY A 146 -9.12 9.53 -21.48
CA GLY A 146 -8.50 9.09 -22.73
C GLY A 146 -7.10 8.54 -22.60
N GLY A 147 -6.63 8.26 -21.38
CA GLY A 147 -5.30 7.70 -21.13
C GLY A 147 -5.09 6.32 -21.74
N THR A 148 -6.13 5.48 -21.78
CA THR A 148 -6.05 4.16 -22.47
C THR A 148 -5.85 4.31 -23.98
N GLN A 149 -6.16 5.49 -24.53
CA GLN A 149 -6.12 5.75 -25.97
C GLN A 149 -4.89 6.55 -26.39
N ARG A 150 -4.60 7.64 -25.68
CA ARG A 150 -3.50 8.54 -26.03
C ARG A 150 -2.14 7.98 -25.63
N LEU A 151 -2.04 7.24 -24.51
CA LEU A 151 -0.75 6.71 -24.06
C LEU A 151 -0.17 5.70 -25.08
N PRO A 152 -0.90 4.67 -25.57
CA PRO A 152 -0.38 3.76 -26.61
C PRO A 152 0.10 4.48 -27.88
N ARG A 153 -0.56 5.58 -28.25
CA ARG A 153 -0.21 6.39 -29.42
C ARG A 153 1.01 7.27 -29.22
N LEU A 154 1.36 7.54 -27.96
CA LEU A 154 2.52 8.37 -27.59
C LEU A 154 3.75 7.55 -27.22
N VAL A 155 3.64 6.44 -26.48
CA VAL A 155 4.82 5.63 -26.05
C VAL A 155 4.96 4.29 -26.76
N GLY A 156 3.98 3.95 -27.61
CA GLY A 156 3.85 2.62 -28.19
C GLY A 156 3.03 1.67 -27.33
N LEU A 157 2.28 0.80 -27.99
CA LEU A 157 1.33 -0.11 -27.35
C LEU A 157 1.93 -1.00 -26.23
N PRO A 158 3.08 -1.68 -26.42
CA PRO A 158 3.64 -2.55 -25.36
C PRO A 158 3.99 -1.78 -24.10
N LYS A 159 4.60 -0.59 -24.24
CA LYS A 159 5.02 0.22 -23.10
C LYS A 159 3.83 0.83 -22.37
N ALA A 160 2.81 1.28 -23.11
CA ALA A 160 1.58 1.79 -22.50
C ALA A 160 0.87 0.72 -21.65
N ILE A 161 0.77 -0.51 -22.16
CA ILE A 161 0.22 -1.65 -21.43
C ILE A 161 1.04 -1.94 -20.17
N GLU A 162 2.38 -1.94 -20.27
CA GLU A 162 3.26 -2.12 -19.12
C GLU A 162 3.01 -1.04 -18.04
N MET A 163 2.96 0.23 -18.43
CA MET A 163 2.74 1.35 -17.51
C MET A 163 1.39 1.24 -16.79
N MET A 164 0.31 0.93 -17.51
CA MET A 164 -1.04 0.83 -16.93
C MET A 164 -1.23 -0.44 -16.08
N LEU A 165 -0.95 -1.63 -16.64
CA LEU A 165 -1.18 -2.91 -15.94
C LEU A 165 -0.28 -3.10 -14.72
N GLN A 166 0.93 -2.53 -14.74
CA GLN A 166 1.82 -2.59 -13.58
C GLN A 166 1.69 -1.35 -12.68
N SER A 167 0.89 -0.35 -13.10
CA SER A 167 0.76 0.95 -12.43
C SER A 167 2.13 1.57 -12.09
N LYS A 168 3.07 1.46 -13.03
CA LYS A 168 4.46 1.91 -12.86
C LYS A 168 4.67 3.29 -13.44
N PHE A 169 5.56 4.02 -12.81
CA PHE A 169 5.96 5.36 -13.25
C PHE A 169 7.25 5.28 -14.05
N ILE A 170 7.35 6.14 -15.07
CA ILE A 170 8.59 6.44 -15.78
C ILE A 170 9.04 7.87 -15.41
N THR A 171 10.33 8.16 -15.57
CA THR A 171 10.81 9.54 -15.49
C THR A 171 10.56 10.28 -16.80
N ALA A 172 10.51 11.61 -16.79
CA ALA A 172 10.44 12.41 -18.00
C ALA A 172 11.66 12.18 -18.91
N LYS A 173 12.82 11.86 -18.35
CA LYS A 173 14.00 11.43 -19.13
C LYS A 173 13.71 10.18 -19.96
N GLU A 174 13.18 9.11 -19.36
CA GLU A 174 12.75 7.92 -20.11
C GLU A 174 11.60 8.29 -21.08
N GLY A 175 10.68 9.15 -20.66
CA GLY A 175 9.60 9.66 -21.51
C GLY A 175 10.11 10.36 -22.78
N LYS A 176 11.22 11.10 -22.70
CA LYS A 176 11.86 11.76 -23.85
C LYS A 176 12.47 10.75 -24.81
N GLU A 177 13.18 9.74 -24.30
CA GLU A 177 13.75 8.64 -25.10
C GLU A 177 12.67 7.87 -25.86
N ARG A 178 11.47 7.76 -25.27
CA ARG A 178 10.30 7.12 -25.88
C ARG A 178 9.45 8.05 -26.73
N GLY A 179 9.76 9.35 -26.81
CA GLY A 179 8.99 10.34 -27.58
C GLY A 179 7.64 10.76 -26.97
N PHE A 180 7.42 10.51 -25.68
CA PHE A 180 6.31 11.10 -24.92
C PHE A 180 6.58 12.57 -24.58
N ILE A 181 7.82 12.88 -24.17
CA ILE A 181 8.25 14.24 -23.84
C ILE A 181 8.93 14.87 -25.05
N ASP A 182 8.53 16.09 -25.39
CA ASP A 182 8.99 16.83 -26.56
C ASP A 182 10.29 17.59 -26.28
N ALA A 183 10.51 18.09 -25.05
CA ALA A 183 11.80 18.62 -24.61
C ALA A 183 11.99 18.53 -23.09
N LEU A 184 13.26 18.51 -22.68
CA LEU A 184 13.68 18.54 -21.28
C LEU A 184 14.38 19.86 -20.99
N CYS A 185 14.16 20.42 -19.80
CA CYS A 185 14.80 21.65 -19.35
C CYS A 185 14.94 21.70 -17.83
N SER A 186 15.69 22.70 -17.33
CA SER A 186 15.76 22.99 -15.91
C SER A 186 14.43 23.56 -15.40
N PRO A 187 14.13 23.46 -14.08
CA PRO A 187 12.92 24.06 -13.50
C PRO A 187 12.75 25.55 -13.83
N ASP A 188 13.83 26.32 -13.82
CA ASP A 188 13.81 27.77 -14.03
C ASP A 188 13.54 28.17 -15.49
N GLU A 189 13.79 27.26 -16.43
CA GLU A 189 13.54 27.49 -17.86
C GLU A 189 12.19 26.95 -18.35
N LEU A 190 11.51 26.15 -17.52
CA LEU A 190 10.36 25.35 -17.93
C LEU A 190 9.25 26.19 -18.57
N ILE A 191 8.84 27.28 -17.91
CA ILE A 191 7.77 28.14 -18.41
C ILE A 191 8.21 28.87 -19.67
N LYS A 192 9.41 29.45 -19.69
CA LYS A 192 9.94 30.17 -20.85
C LYS A 192 10.00 29.27 -22.09
N MET A 193 10.54 28.06 -21.95
CA MET A 193 10.63 27.10 -23.05
C MET A 193 9.25 26.65 -23.52
N SER A 194 8.32 26.41 -22.60
CA SER A 194 6.96 25.98 -22.94
C SER A 194 6.19 27.06 -23.71
N ARG A 195 6.33 28.34 -23.34
CA ARG A 195 5.74 29.47 -24.07
C ARG A 195 6.30 29.59 -25.48
N SER A 196 7.63 29.52 -25.61
CA SER A 196 8.30 29.55 -26.92
C SER A 196 7.80 28.41 -27.82
N TRP A 197 7.70 27.20 -27.27
CA TRP A 197 7.22 26.03 -28.03
C TRP A 197 5.75 26.19 -28.45
N ALA A 198 4.90 26.73 -27.58
CA ALA A 198 3.49 26.98 -27.88
C ALA A 198 3.33 27.97 -29.05
N LEU A 199 4.12 29.04 -29.07
CA LEU A 199 4.15 30.02 -30.16
C LEU A 199 4.69 29.43 -31.46
N GLU A 200 5.69 28.53 -31.39
CA GLU A 200 6.20 27.85 -32.58
C GLU A 200 5.16 26.93 -33.21
N ILE A 201 4.29 26.28 -32.42
CA ILE A 201 3.14 25.54 -32.94
C ILE A 201 2.13 26.52 -33.56
N ALA A 202 1.77 27.59 -32.87
CA ALA A 202 0.79 28.58 -33.35
C ALA A 202 1.22 29.25 -34.67
N ASN A 203 2.53 29.41 -34.88
CA ASN A 203 3.11 29.97 -36.10
C ASN A 203 3.50 28.89 -37.13
N TYR A 204 3.01 27.64 -36.99
CA TYR A 204 3.25 26.52 -37.90
C TYR A 204 4.74 26.16 -38.12
N ARG A 205 5.63 26.55 -37.20
CA ARG A 205 7.04 26.16 -37.21
C ARG A 205 7.27 24.79 -36.58
N LYS A 206 6.33 24.35 -35.75
CA LYS A 206 6.25 23.00 -35.18
C LYS A 206 4.91 22.37 -35.50
N PRO A 207 4.83 21.03 -35.61
CA PRO A 207 3.60 20.36 -35.96
C PRO A 207 2.56 20.49 -34.83
N TRP A 208 1.32 20.76 -35.23
CA TRP A 208 0.17 20.76 -34.33
C TRP A 208 -0.39 19.34 -34.21
N ILE A 209 0.23 18.54 -33.34
CA ILE A 209 -0.05 17.09 -33.24
C ILE A 209 -1.24 16.84 -32.30
N ARG A 210 -2.26 16.14 -32.80
CA ARG A 210 -3.35 15.57 -31.99
C ARG A 210 -3.03 14.12 -31.67
N SER A 211 -2.77 13.84 -30.39
CA SER A 211 -2.36 12.52 -29.89
C SER A 211 -3.35 11.41 -30.23
N LEU A 212 -4.66 11.67 -30.15
CA LEU A 212 -5.72 10.68 -30.34
C LEU A 212 -5.83 10.17 -31.79
N GLY A 213 -5.48 11.02 -32.76
CA GLY A 213 -5.49 10.69 -34.19
C GLY A 213 -4.28 9.89 -34.66
N ARG A 214 -3.22 9.78 -33.84
CA ARG A 214 -2.00 9.06 -34.22
C ARG A 214 -2.20 7.54 -34.27
N THR A 215 -1.52 6.92 -35.22
CA THR A 215 -1.52 5.46 -35.39
C THR A 215 -0.11 4.88 -35.58
N ASP A 216 0.89 5.73 -35.81
CA ASP A 216 2.28 5.36 -36.15
C ASP A 216 2.98 4.53 -35.06
N ARG A 217 2.47 4.52 -33.83
CA ARG A 217 3.04 3.80 -32.69
C ARG A 217 2.20 2.62 -32.19
N LEU A 218 1.07 2.34 -32.84
CA LEU A 218 0.22 1.21 -32.47
C LEU A 218 0.71 -0.12 -33.05
N GLY A 219 1.54 -0.07 -34.09
CA GLY A 219 1.92 -1.25 -34.88
C GLY A 219 0.81 -1.68 -35.84
N SER A 220 1.04 -2.75 -36.58
CA SER A 220 0.00 -3.38 -37.40
C SER A 220 -1.09 -4.01 -36.52
N LEU A 221 -2.28 -4.23 -37.08
CA LEU A 221 -3.39 -4.85 -36.36
C LEU A 221 -3.06 -6.25 -35.83
N SER A 222 -2.25 -7.03 -36.56
CA SER A 222 -1.80 -8.37 -36.14
C SER A 222 -0.84 -8.29 -34.95
N GLU A 223 0.13 -7.37 -34.99
CA GLU A 223 1.06 -7.13 -33.88
C GLU A 223 0.32 -6.63 -32.63
N ALA A 224 -0.61 -5.67 -32.80
CA ALA A 224 -1.40 -5.15 -31.70
C ALA A 224 -2.21 -6.25 -31.00
N ARG A 225 -2.88 -7.10 -31.77
CA ARG A 225 -3.62 -8.27 -31.25
C ARG A 225 -2.71 -9.26 -30.52
N ALA A 226 -1.51 -9.53 -31.03
CA ALA A 226 -0.56 -10.42 -30.39
C ALA A 226 -0.10 -9.87 -29.03
N VAL A 227 0.26 -8.58 -28.97
CA VAL A 227 0.66 -7.89 -27.73
C VAL A 227 -0.47 -7.92 -26.70
N LEU A 228 -1.70 -7.61 -27.12
CA LEU A 228 -2.88 -7.64 -26.25
C LEU A 228 -3.17 -9.06 -25.74
N SER A 229 -3.09 -10.08 -26.61
CA SER A 229 -3.27 -11.48 -26.21
C SER A 229 -2.26 -11.92 -25.14
N MET A 230 -0.98 -11.59 -25.31
CA MET A 230 0.04 -11.86 -24.29
C MET A 230 -0.24 -11.12 -22.98
N ALA A 231 -0.66 -9.86 -23.06
CA ALA A 231 -1.03 -9.06 -21.89
C ALA A 231 -2.24 -9.66 -21.15
N ARG A 232 -3.26 -10.15 -21.87
CA ARG A 232 -4.43 -10.83 -21.28
C ARG A 232 -4.04 -12.11 -20.55
N GLN A 233 -3.17 -12.93 -21.16
CA GLN A 233 -2.66 -14.14 -20.52
C GLN A 233 -1.88 -13.81 -19.23
N GLN A 234 -1.06 -12.77 -19.26
CA GLN A 234 -0.33 -12.32 -18.08
C GLN A 234 -1.27 -11.80 -17.00
N ALA A 235 -2.25 -10.95 -17.36
CA ALA A 235 -3.26 -10.44 -16.44
C ALA A 235 -4.07 -11.58 -15.79
N ASN A 236 -4.46 -12.61 -16.54
CA ASN A 236 -5.13 -13.79 -15.98
C ASN A 236 -4.28 -14.56 -14.97
N LYS A 237 -2.95 -14.54 -15.11
CA LYS A 237 -2.05 -15.22 -14.16
C LYS A 237 -1.83 -14.42 -12.87
N VAL A 238 -1.78 -13.08 -12.94
CA VAL A 238 -1.38 -12.24 -11.80
C VAL A 238 -2.51 -11.43 -11.17
N ALA A 239 -3.63 -11.28 -11.88
CA ALA A 239 -4.70 -10.35 -11.58
C ALA A 239 -6.11 -10.93 -11.89
N ALA A 240 -6.27 -12.25 -11.85
CA ALA A 240 -7.53 -12.94 -12.20
C ALA A 240 -8.77 -12.36 -11.49
N ASN A 241 -8.62 -11.91 -10.24
CA ASN A 241 -9.70 -11.37 -9.40
C ASN A 241 -9.82 -9.83 -9.46
N MET A 242 -9.18 -9.20 -10.44
CA MET A 242 -9.15 -7.74 -10.62
C MET A 242 -9.66 -7.39 -12.03
N PRO A 243 -10.99 -7.34 -12.23
CA PRO A 243 -11.63 -7.26 -13.55
C PRO A 243 -11.19 -6.04 -14.38
N GLN A 244 -10.81 -4.95 -13.71
CA GLN A 244 -10.32 -3.74 -14.37
C GLN A 244 -9.07 -3.97 -15.26
N HIS A 245 -8.29 -5.03 -15.02
CA HIS A 245 -7.12 -5.33 -15.85
C HIS A 245 -7.52 -5.81 -17.24
N GLN A 246 -8.50 -6.71 -17.34
CA GLN A 246 -9.04 -7.17 -18.63
C GLN A 246 -9.80 -6.04 -19.31
N ALA A 247 -10.64 -5.32 -18.55
CA ALA A 247 -11.39 -4.18 -19.07
C ALA A 247 -10.47 -3.10 -19.68
N CYS A 248 -9.32 -2.81 -19.05
CA CYS A 248 -8.32 -1.89 -19.60
C CYS A 248 -7.82 -2.35 -20.97
N LEU A 249 -7.49 -3.64 -21.13
CA LEU A 249 -7.03 -4.20 -22.40
C LEU A 249 -8.14 -4.19 -23.47
N ASP A 250 -9.38 -4.46 -23.09
CA ASP A 250 -10.53 -4.45 -24.00
C ASP A 250 -10.86 -3.05 -24.52
N VAL A 251 -10.62 -2.02 -23.70
CA VAL A 251 -10.77 -0.61 -24.06
C VAL A 251 -9.62 -0.14 -24.96
N ILE A 252 -8.39 -0.56 -24.67
CA ILE A 252 -7.23 -0.28 -25.55
C ILE A 252 -7.44 -0.92 -26.93
N GLU A 253 -7.88 -2.18 -26.97
CA GLU A 253 -8.15 -2.90 -28.22
C GLU A 253 -9.21 -2.19 -29.06
N GLU A 254 -10.29 -1.71 -28.44
CA GLU A 254 -11.35 -0.98 -29.13
C GLU A 254 -10.80 0.20 -29.93
N GLY A 255 -9.97 1.04 -29.31
CA GLY A 255 -9.43 2.19 -30.00
C GLY A 255 -8.30 1.86 -30.98
N ALA A 256 -7.66 0.70 -30.83
CA ALA A 256 -6.71 0.19 -31.83
C ALA A 256 -7.44 -0.33 -33.09
N LEU A 257 -8.61 -0.95 -32.94
CA LEU A 257 -9.39 -1.53 -34.03
C LEU A 257 -10.29 -0.51 -34.74
N TYR A 258 -10.96 0.35 -33.98
CA TYR A 258 -12.03 1.22 -34.47
C TYR A 258 -11.69 2.71 -34.37
N GLY A 259 -10.47 3.05 -33.95
CA GLY A 259 -9.97 4.41 -33.85
C GLY A 259 -10.11 5.04 -32.46
N GLY A 260 -9.30 6.08 -32.20
CA GLY A 260 -9.15 6.65 -30.86
C GLY A 260 -10.45 7.14 -30.24
N HIS A 261 -11.31 7.79 -31.02
CA HIS A 261 -12.63 8.27 -30.57
C HIS A 261 -13.53 7.14 -30.07
N ALA A 262 -13.64 6.02 -30.82
CA ALA A 262 -14.39 4.86 -30.38
C ALA A 262 -13.84 4.29 -29.06
N GLY A 263 -12.52 4.26 -28.93
CA GLY A 263 -11.83 3.90 -27.69
C GLY A 263 -12.18 4.81 -26.51
N VAL A 264 -12.18 6.14 -26.67
CA VAL A 264 -12.53 7.09 -25.60
C VAL A 264 -13.99 6.94 -25.16
N VAL A 265 -14.91 6.68 -26.11
CA VAL A 265 -16.32 6.39 -25.80
C VAL A 265 -16.47 5.13 -24.96
N LYS A 266 -15.79 4.04 -25.35
CA LYS A 266 -15.81 2.81 -24.56
C LYS A 266 -15.13 2.98 -23.20
N GLU A 267 -14.01 3.71 -23.15
CA GLU A 267 -13.29 4.02 -21.91
C GLU A 267 -14.20 4.72 -20.89
N ALA A 268 -14.86 5.80 -21.29
CA ALA A 268 -15.74 6.57 -20.40
C ALA A 268 -16.90 5.71 -19.86
N LYS A 269 -17.47 4.83 -20.69
CA LYS A 269 -18.52 3.88 -20.27
C LYS A 269 -17.98 2.88 -19.25
N VAL A 270 -16.89 2.17 -19.60
CA VAL A 270 -16.30 1.12 -18.76
C VAL A 270 -15.78 1.69 -17.44
N PHE A 271 -15.22 2.90 -17.44
CA PHE A 271 -14.82 3.60 -16.22
C PHE A 271 -15.98 3.76 -15.22
N LYS A 272 -17.14 4.22 -15.71
CA LYS A 272 -18.35 4.41 -14.88
C LYS A 272 -18.92 3.09 -14.36
N GLU A 273 -18.77 2.00 -15.11
CA GLU A 273 -19.17 0.66 -14.64
C GLU A 273 -18.23 0.15 -13.55
N LEU A 274 -16.91 0.35 -13.73
CA LEU A 274 -15.90 -0.13 -12.78
C LEU A 274 -15.89 0.66 -11.48
N VAL A 275 -16.15 1.97 -11.50
CA VAL A 275 -16.05 2.81 -10.30
C VAL A 275 -16.98 2.33 -9.19
N VAL A 276 -18.18 1.81 -9.52
CA VAL A 276 -19.16 1.31 -8.54
C VAL A 276 -18.97 -0.17 -8.17
N SER A 277 -18.00 -0.85 -8.80
CA SER A 277 -17.75 -2.27 -8.54
C SER A 277 -17.27 -2.53 -7.10
N THR A 278 -17.54 -3.74 -6.60
CA THR A 278 -17.07 -4.18 -5.28
C THR A 278 -15.54 -4.15 -5.16
N THR A 279 -14.83 -4.47 -6.24
CA THR A 279 -13.36 -4.39 -6.31
C THR A 279 -12.86 -2.95 -6.18
N SER A 280 -13.50 -1.99 -6.87
CA SER A 280 -13.16 -0.57 -6.75
C SER A 280 -13.39 -0.06 -5.32
N ARG A 281 -14.56 -0.34 -4.74
CA ARG A 281 -14.88 -0.01 -3.33
C ARG A 281 -13.82 -0.54 -2.36
N ALA A 282 -13.44 -1.80 -2.51
CA ALA A 282 -12.41 -2.43 -1.69
C ALA A 282 -11.02 -1.80 -1.84
N LEU A 283 -10.58 -1.54 -3.08
CA LEU A 283 -9.27 -0.97 -3.35
C LEU A 283 -9.16 0.50 -2.92
N VAL A 284 -10.24 1.28 -3.09
CA VAL A 284 -10.35 2.65 -2.60
C VAL A 284 -10.38 2.69 -1.07
N HIS A 285 -11.12 1.78 -0.42
CA HIS A 285 -11.06 1.62 1.04
C HIS A 285 -9.63 1.37 1.50
N ALA A 286 -8.93 0.40 0.90
CA ALA A 286 -7.55 0.09 1.25
C ALA A 286 -6.60 1.29 1.04
N PHE A 287 -6.82 2.10 0.00
CA PHE A 287 -6.05 3.32 -0.24
C PHE A 287 -6.20 4.33 0.91
N PHE A 288 -7.43 4.62 1.34
CA PHE A 288 -7.67 5.55 2.44
C PHE A 288 -7.25 5.00 3.80
N ALA A 289 -7.52 3.72 4.05
CA ALA A 289 -7.13 3.02 5.26
C ALA A 289 -5.60 3.05 5.44
N GLN A 290 -4.81 2.86 4.37
CA GLN A 290 -3.35 2.98 4.45
C GLN A 290 -2.88 4.39 4.81
N ARG A 291 -3.56 5.44 4.31
CA ARG A 291 -3.19 6.84 4.60
C ARG A 291 -3.56 7.25 6.01
N SER A 292 -4.66 6.69 6.54
CA SER A 292 -5.12 7.01 7.88
C SER A 292 -4.24 6.41 8.97
N THR A 293 -3.50 5.32 8.73
CA THR A 293 -2.66 4.66 9.76
C THR A 293 -1.67 5.58 10.46
N THR A 294 -1.24 6.65 9.79
CA THR A 294 -0.32 7.65 10.34
C THR A 294 -1.01 8.80 11.08
N LYS A 295 -2.34 8.84 11.09
CA LYS A 295 -3.16 9.77 11.90
C LYS A 295 -3.52 9.07 13.21
N VAL A 296 -2.66 9.27 14.21
CA VAL A 296 -2.75 8.66 15.54
C VAL A 296 -3.16 9.74 16.54
N PRO A 297 -4.36 9.61 17.18
CA PRO A 297 -4.81 10.54 18.22
C PRO A 297 -3.89 10.57 19.43
N GLY A 298 -3.70 11.75 20.02
CA GLY A 298 -2.77 11.98 21.13
C GLY A 298 -1.28 11.90 20.75
N VAL A 299 -0.96 11.84 19.45
CA VAL A 299 0.43 11.72 18.95
C VAL A 299 0.66 12.67 17.79
N THR A 300 -0.08 12.50 16.70
CA THR A 300 0.14 13.26 15.45
C THR A 300 -0.69 14.53 15.34
N ASP A 301 -1.71 14.65 16.18
CA ASP A 301 -2.60 15.80 16.35
C ASP A 301 -2.08 16.83 17.36
N ILE A 302 -1.16 16.45 18.25
CA ILE A 302 -0.58 17.33 19.29
C ILE A 302 0.70 18.08 18.84
N GLN A 303 0.94 18.19 17.53
CA GLN A 303 2.02 18.99 16.91
C GLN A 303 3.46 18.71 17.40
N LEU A 304 3.73 17.48 17.87
CA LEU A 304 5.09 17.04 18.17
C LEU A 304 5.98 17.08 16.92
N LYS A 305 7.26 17.38 17.12
CA LYS A 305 8.28 17.35 16.04
C LYS A 305 9.01 16.01 16.09
N PRO A 306 9.12 15.28 14.96
CA PRO A 306 9.91 14.07 14.91
C PRO A 306 11.38 14.35 15.25
N ARG A 307 11.97 13.55 16.14
CA ARG A 307 13.41 13.54 16.39
C ARG A 307 14.12 12.84 15.23
N ASN A 308 15.37 13.26 14.98
CA ASN A 308 16.16 12.69 13.90
C ASN A 308 16.85 11.41 14.36
N ILE A 309 16.39 10.26 13.88
CA ILE A 309 17.00 8.95 14.17
C ILE A 309 18.05 8.66 13.10
N ARG A 310 19.33 8.78 13.47
CA ARG A 310 20.47 8.62 12.54
C ARG A 310 21.26 7.35 12.79
N LYS A 311 21.33 6.90 14.05
CA LYS A 311 22.08 5.71 14.46
C LYS A 311 21.18 4.77 15.26
N VAL A 312 21.05 3.54 14.78
CA VAL A 312 20.21 2.50 15.40
C VAL A 312 21.06 1.28 15.75
N ALA A 313 20.95 0.78 16.97
CA ALA A 313 21.52 -0.51 17.31
C ALA A 313 20.49 -1.63 17.07
N VAL A 314 20.90 -2.73 16.46
CA VAL A 314 20.08 -3.94 16.29
C VAL A 314 20.73 -5.07 17.08
N ILE A 315 20.02 -5.61 18.07
CA ILE A 315 20.53 -6.70 18.92
C ILE A 315 20.02 -8.03 18.36
N GLY A 316 20.93 -8.88 17.90
CA GLY A 316 20.64 -10.15 17.23
C GLY A 316 20.66 -10.01 15.70
N GLY A 317 21.57 -10.73 15.05
CA GLY A 317 21.81 -10.77 13.61
C GLY A 317 21.19 -11.98 12.90
N GLY A 318 20.20 -12.62 13.52
CA GLY A 318 19.41 -13.69 12.93
C GLY A 318 18.53 -13.21 11.75
N LEU A 319 17.54 -14.03 11.37
CA LEU A 319 16.67 -13.76 10.22
C LEU A 319 15.98 -12.38 10.31
N MET A 320 15.39 -12.06 11.47
CA MET A 320 14.68 -10.80 11.68
C MET A 320 15.65 -9.63 11.76
N GLY A 321 16.63 -9.67 12.66
CA GLY A 321 17.55 -8.55 12.87
C GLY A 321 18.39 -8.20 11.64
N SER A 322 18.85 -9.19 10.86
CA SER A 322 19.52 -8.90 9.59
C SER A 322 18.59 -8.23 8.57
N GLY A 323 17.30 -8.61 8.52
CA GLY A 323 16.30 -7.95 7.68
C GLY A 323 15.99 -6.53 8.14
N ILE A 324 15.89 -6.30 9.46
CA ILE A 324 15.67 -4.97 10.05
C ILE A 324 16.85 -4.05 9.75
N ALA A 325 18.07 -4.52 10.00
CA ALA A 325 19.31 -3.80 9.68
C ALA A 325 19.36 -3.45 8.20
N THR A 326 19.03 -4.39 7.30
CA THR A 326 18.97 -4.13 5.85
C THR A 326 18.01 -2.98 5.52
N ALA A 327 16.80 -2.96 6.11
CA ALA A 327 15.81 -1.92 5.86
C ALA A 327 16.29 -0.53 6.33
N LEU A 328 16.91 -0.46 7.50
CA LEU A 328 17.49 0.77 8.07
C LEU A 328 18.64 1.31 7.19
N LEU A 329 19.58 0.45 6.78
CA LEU A 329 20.72 0.86 5.95
C LEU A 329 20.27 1.39 4.57
N VAL A 330 19.27 0.76 3.94
CA VAL A 330 18.67 1.26 2.69
C VAL A 330 17.96 2.60 2.88
N GLY A 331 17.40 2.83 4.07
CA GLY A 331 16.86 4.11 4.51
C GLY A 331 17.92 5.15 4.90
N ASN A 332 19.22 4.86 4.69
CA ASN A 332 20.35 5.73 5.02
C ASN A 332 20.50 6.00 6.53
N ILE A 333 20.13 5.02 7.37
CA ILE A 333 20.32 5.04 8.81
C ILE A 333 21.52 4.16 9.17
N SER A 334 22.42 4.65 10.02
CA SER A 334 23.60 3.90 10.49
C SER A 334 23.18 2.78 11.43
N VAL A 335 23.74 1.59 11.28
CA VAL A 335 23.39 0.43 12.10
C VAL A 335 24.59 -0.12 12.85
N VAL A 336 24.43 -0.30 14.16
CA VAL A 336 25.32 -1.13 14.99
C VAL A 336 24.66 -2.49 15.18
N LEU A 337 25.20 -3.53 14.54
CA LEU A 337 24.71 -4.90 14.70
C LEU A 337 25.45 -5.58 15.86
N LYS A 338 24.74 -5.81 16.97
CA LYS A 338 25.28 -6.47 18.15
C LYS A 338 24.94 -7.95 18.16
N GLU A 339 25.95 -8.79 18.35
CA GLU A 339 25.80 -10.23 18.50
C GLU A 339 26.52 -10.77 19.73
N VAL A 340 26.20 -12.01 20.13
CA VAL A 340 26.80 -12.62 21.33
C VAL A 340 28.20 -13.17 21.09
N ASN A 341 28.55 -13.48 19.84
CA ASN A 341 29.88 -13.97 19.49
C ASN A 341 30.25 -13.62 18.03
N PRO A 342 31.54 -13.71 17.67
CA PRO A 342 32.02 -13.36 16.33
C PRO A 342 31.38 -14.19 15.20
N GLN A 343 31.05 -15.46 15.43
CA GLN A 343 30.50 -16.34 14.40
C GLN A 343 29.09 -15.90 13.99
N PHE A 344 28.22 -15.60 14.96
CA PHE A 344 26.88 -15.07 14.69
C PHE A 344 26.94 -13.67 14.10
N LEU A 345 27.89 -12.82 14.54
CA LEU A 345 28.09 -11.50 13.97
C LEU A 345 28.43 -11.57 12.47
N GLN A 346 29.42 -12.38 12.10
CA GLN A 346 29.81 -12.58 10.71
C GLN A 346 28.66 -13.14 9.87
N ARG A 347 27.89 -14.09 10.42
CA ARG A 347 26.70 -14.64 9.76
C ARG A 347 25.67 -13.56 9.49
N GLY A 348 25.35 -12.72 10.48
CA GLY A 348 24.40 -11.62 10.34
C GLY A 348 24.84 -10.60 9.29
N GLN A 349 26.12 -10.18 9.31
CA GLN A 349 26.70 -9.29 8.31
C GLN A 349 26.62 -9.89 6.89
N LYS A 350 26.94 -11.18 6.74
CA LYS A 350 26.81 -11.89 5.46
C LYS A 350 25.37 -11.94 4.97
N THR A 351 24.40 -12.17 5.87
CA THR A 351 22.98 -12.15 5.50
C THR A 351 22.53 -10.75 5.07
N ILE A 352 22.97 -9.68 5.75
CA ILE A 352 22.69 -8.29 5.34
C ILE A 352 23.26 -8.02 3.94
N ALA A 353 24.51 -8.38 3.69
CA ALA A 353 25.14 -8.23 2.37
C ALA A 353 24.35 -8.97 1.27
N GLY A 354 23.97 -10.23 1.53
CA GLY A 354 23.15 -11.03 0.61
C GLY A 354 21.77 -10.44 0.34
N ASN A 355 21.13 -9.83 1.35
CA ASN A 355 19.86 -9.13 1.17
C ASN A 355 20.01 -7.90 0.25
N LEU A 356 21.07 -7.10 0.46
CA LEU A 356 21.37 -5.92 -0.37
C LEU A 356 21.67 -6.32 -1.82
N GLU A 357 22.49 -7.35 -2.03
CA GLU A 357 22.73 -7.92 -3.36
C GLU A 357 21.43 -8.38 -4.03
N GLY A 358 20.54 -9.02 -3.27
CA GLY A 358 19.21 -9.41 -3.74
C GLY A 358 18.36 -8.23 -4.20
N LEU A 359 18.43 -7.10 -3.50
CA LEU A 359 17.73 -5.86 -3.90
C LEU A 359 18.33 -5.24 -5.16
N VAL A 360 19.65 -5.30 -5.33
CA VAL A 360 20.33 -4.86 -6.58
C VAL A 360 19.95 -5.74 -7.75
N LYS A 361 19.95 -7.07 -7.59
CA LYS A 361 19.54 -8.02 -8.63
C LYS A 361 18.09 -7.82 -9.07
N ARG A 362 17.21 -7.37 -8.17
CA ARG A 362 15.81 -7.02 -8.47
C ARG A 362 15.60 -5.60 -9.00
N GLY A 363 16.67 -4.81 -9.15
CA GLY A 363 16.61 -3.42 -9.62
C GLY A 363 16.00 -2.43 -8.62
N SER A 364 15.74 -2.84 -7.37
CA SER A 364 15.16 -1.99 -6.33
C SER A 364 16.20 -1.13 -5.59
N LEU A 365 17.49 -1.42 -5.80
CA LEU A 365 18.63 -0.71 -5.24
C LEU A 365 19.75 -0.62 -6.28
N THR A 366 20.42 0.53 -6.38
CA THR A 366 21.58 0.70 -7.26
C THR A 366 22.87 0.23 -6.56
N LYS A 367 23.92 -0.13 -7.31
CA LYS A 367 25.22 -0.53 -6.74
C LYS A 367 25.84 0.55 -5.83
N ASP A 368 25.71 1.83 -6.19
CA ASP A 368 26.25 2.92 -5.36
C ASP A 368 25.53 3.04 -4.01
N LYS A 369 24.20 2.98 -4.03
CA LYS A 369 23.37 2.92 -2.82
C LYS A 369 23.65 1.69 -1.96
N MET A 370 23.94 0.53 -2.57
CA MET A 370 24.38 -0.66 -1.82
C MET A 370 25.72 -0.42 -1.12
N SER A 371 26.71 0.14 -1.83
CA SER A 371 28.03 0.42 -1.25
C SER A 371 27.93 1.41 -0.09
N LYS A 372 27.10 2.45 -0.24
CA LYS A 372 26.76 3.38 0.83
C LYS A 372 26.09 2.67 2.02
N ALA A 373 25.10 1.82 1.77
CA ALA A 373 24.42 1.06 2.82
C ALA A 373 25.41 0.17 3.59
N ILE A 374 26.38 -0.48 2.94
CA ILE A 374 27.39 -1.30 3.61
C ILE A 374 28.30 -0.43 4.51
N SER A 375 28.70 0.75 4.04
CA SER A 375 29.55 1.67 4.83
C SER A 375 28.91 2.15 6.14
N LEU A 376 27.58 2.07 6.24
CA LEU A 376 26.80 2.48 7.41
C LEU A 376 26.62 1.35 8.44
N LEU A 377 27.13 0.15 8.17
CA LEU A 377 27.03 -1.01 9.06
C LEU A 377 28.32 -1.19 9.89
N LYS A 378 28.17 -1.20 11.21
CA LYS A 378 29.21 -1.57 12.17
C LYS A 378 28.79 -2.83 12.94
N GLY A 379 29.70 -3.78 13.11
CA GLY A 379 29.49 -4.94 13.98
C GLY A 379 30.00 -4.70 15.40
N ALA A 380 29.32 -5.23 16.41
CA ALA A 380 29.71 -5.13 17.82
C ALA A 380 29.45 -6.45 18.58
N LEU A 381 30.25 -6.69 19.62
CA LEU A 381 30.09 -7.85 20.52
C LEU A 381 29.60 -7.43 21.92
N ASP A 382 29.82 -6.17 22.27
CA ASP A 382 29.40 -5.54 23.52
C ASP A 382 28.55 -4.27 23.24
N TYR A 383 28.27 -3.50 24.29
CA TYR A 383 27.43 -2.30 24.23
C TYR A 383 28.23 -0.98 24.17
N SER A 384 29.54 -1.01 23.96
CA SER A 384 30.40 0.20 23.98
C SER A 384 29.95 1.28 22.99
N ASP A 385 29.42 0.85 21.83
CA ASP A 385 28.90 1.70 20.74
C ASP A 385 27.47 2.21 20.94
N PHE A 386 26.85 2.00 22.11
CA PHE A 386 25.44 2.35 22.39
C PHE A 386 25.27 3.72 23.06
N LYS A 387 26.36 4.40 23.42
CA LYS A 387 26.31 5.68 24.16
C LYS A 387 25.74 6.85 23.34
N ASP A 388 25.74 6.73 22.01
CA ASP A 388 25.33 7.75 21.04
C ASP A 388 24.26 7.25 20.06
N VAL A 389 23.59 6.13 20.38
CA VAL A 389 22.49 5.61 19.53
C VAL A 389 21.18 6.31 19.86
N ASP A 390 20.37 6.54 18.82
CA ASP A 390 19.07 7.21 18.94
C ASP A 390 17.94 6.20 19.22
N MET A 391 18.15 4.94 18.84
CA MET A 391 17.20 3.85 19.01
C MET A 391 17.93 2.50 19.08
N VAL A 392 17.41 1.59 19.90
CA VAL A 392 17.78 0.17 19.91
C VAL A 392 16.58 -0.64 19.42
N ILE A 393 16.79 -1.65 18.59
CA ILE A 393 15.79 -2.65 18.21
C ILE A 393 16.31 -4.04 18.60
N GLU A 394 15.69 -4.62 19.63
CA GLU A 394 15.97 -5.97 20.09
C GLU A 394 15.26 -7.01 19.22
N ALA A 395 16.02 -7.96 18.65
CA ALA A 395 15.54 -9.02 17.77
C ALA A 395 16.19 -10.38 18.09
N VAL A 396 16.28 -10.70 19.39
CA VAL A 396 16.74 -11.98 19.92
C VAL A 396 15.57 -12.95 20.13
N ILE A 397 15.92 -14.19 20.49
CA ILE A 397 14.97 -15.27 20.75
C ILE A 397 13.89 -14.90 21.79
N GLU A 398 12.71 -15.50 21.66
CA GLU A 398 11.55 -15.28 22.53
C GLU A 398 11.73 -15.91 23.92
N LYS A 399 12.60 -15.32 24.74
CA LYS A 399 12.82 -15.71 26.14
C LYS A 399 12.71 -14.48 27.04
N VAL A 400 11.68 -14.45 27.89
CA VAL A 400 11.41 -13.33 28.81
C VAL A 400 12.63 -12.94 29.66
N PRO A 401 13.32 -13.86 30.37
CA PRO A 401 14.44 -13.46 31.23
C PRO A 401 15.60 -12.82 30.45
N LEU A 402 15.85 -13.30 29.22
CA LEU A 402 16.88 -12.75 28.35
C LEU A 402 16.53 -11.33 27.89
N LYS A 403 15.29 -11.10 27.44
CA LYS A 403 14.84 -9.78 27.00
C LYS A 403 14.84 -8.78 28.15
N GLN A 404 14.35 -9.16 29.34
CA GLN A 404 14.41 -8.30 30.53
C GLN A 404 15.86 -7.92 30.89
N SER A 405 16.79 -8.87 30.82
CA SER A 405 18.23 -8.62 31.04
C SER A 405 18.78 -7.60 30.03
N ILE A 406 18.49 -7.80 28.75
CA ILE A 406 18.90 -6.87 27.68
C ILE A 406 18.34 -5.46 27.92
N PHE A 407 17.05 -5.35 28.26
CA PHE A 407 16.40 -4.05 28.48
C PHE A 407 16.97 -3.32 29.70
N ALA A 408 17.29 -4.04 30.79
CA ALA A 408 17.96 -3.47 31.96
C ALA A 408 19.39 -2.99 31.64
N ASP A 409 20.11 -3.69 30.76
CA ASP A 409 21.47 -3.29 30.34
C ASP A 409 21.43 -2.05 29.43
N ILE A 410 20.59 -2.05 28.39
CA ILE A 410 20.50 -0.93 27.46
C ILE A 410 19.94 0.33 28.12
N GLU A 411 19.07 0.21 29.14
CA GLU A 411 18.59 1.37 29.90
C GLU A 411 19.75 2.14 30.54
N LYS A 412 20.72 1.42 31.14
CA LYS A 412 21.88 2.01 31.83
C LYS A 412 22.89 2.63 30.88
N ILE A 413 23.02 2.06 29.68
CA ILE A 413 24.12 2.39 28.75
C ILE A 413 23.67 3.44 27.72
N CYS A 414 22.43 3.34 27.24
CA CYS A 414 21.92 4.22 26.20
C CYS A 414 21.57 5.59 26.79
N PRO A 415 21.71 6.67 26.01
CA PRO A 415 21.36 8.01 26.49
C PRO A 415 19.86 8.12 26.78
N PRO A 416 19.42 9.07 27.64
CA PRO A 416 18.01 9.19 28.04
C PRO A 416 17.04 9.38 26.87
N HIS A 417 17.49 9.99 25.77
CA HIS A 417 16.65 10.20 24.59
C HIS A 417 16.46 8.93 23.73
N CYS A 418 17.29 7.90 23.91
CA CYS A 418 17.28 6.70 23.08
C CYS A 418 16.00 5.89 23.26
N ILE A 419 15.34 5.55 22.16
CA ILE A 419 14.17 4.67 22.15
C ILE A 419 14.61 3.21 22.35
N LEU A 420 13.91 2.48 23.22
CA LEU A 420 14.19 1.07 23.52
C LEU A 420 13.10 0.19 22.88
N ALA A 421 13.34 -0.25 21.65
CA ALA A 421 12.37 -1.02 20.89
C ALA A 421 12.63 -2.53 20.92
N THR A 422 11.57 -3.33 20.84
CA THR A 422 11.64 -4.80 20.70
C THR A 422 10.84 -5.27 19.48
N ASN A 423 11.36 -6.26 18.77
CA ASN A 423 10.69 -6.98 17.67
C ASN A 423 9.98 -8.26 18.18
N THR A 424 9.69 -8.37 19.48
CA THR A 424 8.89 -9.48 20.02
C THR A 424 7.59 -9.67 19.22
N SER A 425 7.13 -10.91 19.09
CA SER A 425 5.90 -11.27 18.38
C SER A 425 4.75 -11.68 19.29
N THR A 426 5.04 -12.03 20.55
CA THR A 426 4.05 -12.59 21.50
C THR A 426 4.21 -12.12 22.94
N ILE A 427 5.38 -11.63 23.35
CA ILE A 427 5.63 -11.21 24.73
C ILE A 427 5.10 -9.80 24.96
N ASP A 428 4.34 -9.65 26.05
CA ASP A 428 3.84 -8.37 26.56
C ASP A 428 5.00 -7.40 26.90
N LEU A 429 4.91 -6.16 26.41
CA LEU A 429 5.94 -5.13 26.60
C LEU A 429 6.12 -4.72 28.07
N ASN A 430 5.07 -4.79 28.90
CA ASN A 430 5.16 -4.53 30.33
C ASN A 430 6.03 -5.58 31.02
N VAL A 431 5.96 -6.84 30.59
CA VAL A 431 6.82 -7.91 31.10
C VAL A 431 8.27 -7.68 30.68
N ILE A 432 8.53 -7.23 29.45
CA ILE A 432 9.88 -6.88 28.99
C ILE A 432 10.46 -5.71 29.81
N GLY A 433 9.65 -4.68 30.08
CA GLY A 433 10.06 -3.47 30.80
C GLY A 433 10.03 -3.57 32.33
N GLU A 434 9.67 -4.72 32.91
CA GLU A 434 9.49 -4.89 34.36
C GLU A 434 10.74 -4.55 35.18
N LYS A 435 11.93 -4.80 34.62
CA LYS A 435 13.22 -4.53 35.26
C LYS A 435 13.86 -3.19 34.84
N THR A 436 13.04 -2.24 34.38
CA THR A 436 13.48 -0.91 33.95
C THR A 436 12.74 0.20 34.70
N ASN A 437 13.21 1.43 34.62
CA ASN A 437 12.51 2.64 35.12
C ASN A 437 12.06 3.57 33.97
N SER A 438 12.42 3.25 32.72
CA SER A 438 12.17 4.07 31.53
C SER A 438 11.07 3.51 30.63
N GLN A 439 9.92 3.10 31.20
CA GLN A 439 8.83 2.50 30.41
C GLN A 439 8.26 3.46 29.34
N ASP A 440 8.46 4.76 29.51
CA ASP A 440 8.04 5.81 28.59
C ASP A 440 8.77 5.77 27.23
N ARG A 441 9.95 5.18 27.18
CA ARG A 441 10.74 4.99 25.95
C ARG A 441 10.79 3.54 25.46
N ILE A 442 10.04 2.63 26.09
CA ILE A 442 9.84 1.24 25.62
C ILE A 442 8.71 1.18 24.59
N ILE A 443 8.98 0.55 23.45
CA ILE A 443 8.02 0.42 22.34
C ILE A 443 8.21 -0.90 21.59
N GLY A 444 7.17 -1.41 20.94
CA GLY A 444 7.31 -2.54 20.02
C GLY A 444 7.54 -2.02 18.60
N ALA A 445 8.59 -2.51 17.96
CA ALA A 445 8.84 -2.34 16.53
C ALA A 445 8.71 -3.72 15.88
N HIS A 446 7.47 -4.19 15.74
CA HIS A 446 7.17 -5.54 15.26
C HIS A 446 7.18 -5.59 13.73
N PHE A 447 8.28 -6.09 13.17
CA PHE A 447 8.46 -6.34 11.75
C PHE A 447 7.96 -7.73 11.36
N PHE A 448 7.58 -7.88 10.09
CA PHE A 448 7.14 -9.15 9.52
C PHE A 448 8.23 -9.76 8.63
N SER A 449 8.44 -11.06 8.72
CA SER A 449 9.48 -11.74 7.93
C SER A 449 9.06 -11.95 6.47
N PRO A 450 9.92 -11.67 5.47
CA PRO A 450 11.25 -11.04 5.58
C PRO A 450 11.19 -9.53 5.83
N ALA A 451 11.84 -9.04 6.89
CA ALA A 451 11.68 -7.66 7.38
C ALA A 451 12.06 -6.54 6.39
N HIS A 452 12.96 -6.79 5.44
CA HIS A 452 13.34 -5.81 4.41
C HIS A 452 12.38 -5.79 3.21
N ILE A 453 11.46 -6.76 3.11
CA ILE A 453 10.50 -6.90 2.01
C ILE A 453 9.09 -6.58 2.48
N MET A 454 8.65 -7.16 3.61
CA MET A 454 7.27 -7.02 4.09
C MET A 454 6.97 -5.56 4.45
N PRO A 455 5.87 -4.97 3.97
CA PRO A 455 5.62 -3.54 4.09
C PRO A 455 5.11 -3.12 5.48
N LEU A 456 4.46 -4.02 6.23
CA LEU A 456 3.89 -3.70 7.55
C LEU A 456 4.98 -3.51 8.62
N LEU A 457 4.77 -2.50 9.46
CA LEU A 457 5.44 -2.34 10.75
C LEU A 457 4.35 -2.12 11.81
N GLU A 458 4.14 -3.09 12.69
CA GLU A 458 3.27 -2.90 13.85
C GLU A 458 4.05 -2.15 14.93
N ILE A 459 3.57 -0.97 15.30
CA ILE A 459 4.11 -0.15 16.38
C ILE A 459 3.27 -0.43 17.63
N VAL A 460 3.82 -1.22 18.54
CA VAL A 460 3.10 -1.65 19.74
C VAL A 460 3.37 -0.64 20.86
N ARG A 461 2.32 -0.09 21.46
CA ARG A 461 2.43 0.86 22.58
C ARG A 461 1.79 0.31 23.85
N THR A 462 2.42 0.59 24.99
CA THR A 462 1.78 0.46 26.30
C THR A 462 1.06 1.76 26.65
N GLU A 463 0.45 1.84 27.83
CA GLU A 463 -0.08 3.11 28.35
C GLU A 463 1.03 4.09 28.74
N LYS A 464 2.22 3.58 29.07
CA LYS A 464 3.35 4.39 29.50
C LYS A 464 4.17 4.91 28.32
N THR A 465 4.17 4.21 27.16
CA THR A 465 4.92 4.61 25.97
C THR A 465 4.61 6.05 25.56
N SER A 466 5.64 6.89 25.50
CA SER A 466 5.50 8.31 25.19
C SER A 466 5.01 8.55 23.76
N PRO A 467 4.17 9.58 23.54
CA PRO A 467 3.79 10.00 22.19
C PRO A 467 4.98 10.32 21.28
N GLN A 468 6.07 10.85 21.85
CA GLN A 468 7.29 11.14 21.09
C GLN A 468 7.93 9.86 20.52
N ALA A 469 8.05 8.79 21.30
CA ALA A 469 8.61 7.52 20.81
C ALA A 469 7.76 6.92 19.68
N ILE A 470 6.43 7.02 19.78
CA ILE A 470 5.50 6.57 18.73
C ILE A 470 5.70 7.40 17.44
N LEU A 471 5.74 8.73 17.55
CA LEU A 471 5.94 9.61 16.40
C LEU A 471 7.28 9.36 15.69
N ASP A 472 8.34 9.17 16.45
CA ASP A 472 9.67 8.91 15.91
C ASP A 472 9.72 7.57 15.18
N LEU A 473 9.11 6.52 15.75
CA LEU A 473 9.06 5.22 15.10
C LEU A 473 8.14 5.21 13.85
N ILE A 474 7.03 5.98 13.85
CA ILE A 474 6.24 6.25 12.63
C ILE A 474 7.14 6.90 11.57
N THR A 475 7.98 7.85 11.96
CA THR A 475 8.87 8.58 11.06
C THR A 475 9.96 7.69 10.50
N VAL A 476 10.61 6.87 11.35
CA VAL A 476 11.54 5.82 10.92
C VAL A 476 10.86 4.89 9.93
N GLY A 477 9.67 4.37 10.26
CA GLY A 477 8.87 3.52 9.37
C GLY A 477 8.70 4.13 7.98
N LYS A 478 8.33 5.43 7.90
CA LYS A 478 8.21 6.16 6.62
C LYS A 478 9.55 6.25 5.87
N ILE A 479 10.65 6.56 6.56
CA ILE A 479 12.00 6.66 5.97
C ILE A 479 12.41 5.32 5.34
N ILE A 480 12.16 4.21 6.03
CA ILE A 480 12.47 2.85 5.54
C ILE A 480 11.36 2.25 4.67
N LYS A 481 10.42 3.08 4.20
CA LYS A 481 9.31 2.72 3.30
C LYS A 481 8.41 1.59 3.82
N LYS A 482 8.25 1.50 5.15
CA LYS A 482 7.23 0.70 5.82
C LYS A 482 5.95 1.50 6.00
N ILE A 483 4.86 0.77 6.22
CA ILE A 483 3.56 1.31 6.57
C ILE A 483 3.35 1.04 8.05
N PRO A 484 3.53 2.06 8.91
CA PRO A 484 3.35 1.90 10.34
C PRO A 484 1.85 1.79 10.68
N VAL A 485 1.52 0.85 11.56
CA VAL A 485 0.20 0.71 12.18
C VAL A 485 0.40 0.68 13.70
N VAL A 486 -0.17 1.66 14.41
CA VAL A 486 -0.05 1.74 15.87
C VAL A 486 -1.11 0.86 16.52
N VAL A 487 -0.67 -0.04 17.41
CA VAL A 487 -1.52 -1.02 18.10
C VAL A 487 -1.23 -1.02 19.60
N GLY A 488 -2.21 -1.43 20.38
CA GLY A 488 -2.10 -1.67 21.81
C GLY A 488 -1.30 -2.92 22.13
N ASN A 489 -0.70 -2.92 23.31
CA ASN A 489 0.06 -4.05 23.83
C ASN A 489 -0.87 -5.16 24.33
N CYS A 490 -0.78 -6.34 23.71
CA CYS A 490 -1.36 -7.59 24.19
C CYS A 490 -0.60 -8.76 23.53
N THR A 491 -0.79 -9.99 24.02
CA THR A 491 -0.22 -11.19 23.40
C THR A 491 -0.63 -11.29 21.93
N GLY A 492 0.35 -11.30 21.02
CA GLY A 492 0.13 -11.36 19.57
C GLY A 492 -0.37 -10.06 18.93
N PHE A 493 -0.45 -8.96 19.69
CA PHE A 493 -0.83 -7.61 19.22
C PHE A 493 -2.15 -7.62 18.44
N ALA A 494 -2.21 -6.99 17.26
CA ALA A 494 -3.40 -7.00 16.42
C ALA A 494 -3.35 -8.18 15.43
N VAL A 495 -2.34 -8.23 14.57
CA VAL A 495 -2.33 -9.14 13.42
C VAL A 495 -2.19 -10.60 13.83
N ASN A 496 -1.19 -10.95 14.65
CA ASN A 496 -0.98 -12.35 15.04
C ASN A 496 -2.13 -12.85 15.92
N ARG A 497 -2.65 -12.00 16.81
CA ARG A 497 -3.81 -12.32 17.64
C ARG A 497 -5.04 -12.64 16.79
N THR A 498 -5.35 -11.80 15.81
CA THR A 498 -6.52 -11.98 14.94
C THR A 498 -6.42 -13.23 14.08
N PHE A 499 -5.27 -13.51 13.47
CA PHE A 499 -5.13 -14.56 12.46
C PHE A 499 -4.71 -15.94 12.99
N PHE A 500 -4.29 -16.03 14.25
CA PHE A 500 -3.89 -17.30 14.87
C PHE A 500 -4.79 -17.76 16.03
N PRO A 501 -6.14 -17.63 15.97
CA PRO A 501 -7.00 -18.18 17.02
C PRO A 501 -6.95 -19.72 17.06
N TYR A 502 -6.32 -20.37 16.08
CA TYR A 502 -6.14 -21.82 16.03
C TYR A 502 -4.83 -22.33 16.64
N THR A 503 -3.92 -21.45 17.06
CA THR A 503 -2.57 -21.86 17.52
C THR A 503 -2.05 -21.07 18.73
N GLN A 504 -2.87 -20.22 19.34
CA GLN A 504 -2.47 -19.36 20.46
C GLN A 504 -3.06 -19.86 21.78
N ALA A 505 -2.30 -20.70 22.50
CA ALA A 505 -2.70 -21.27 23.80
C ALA A 505 -3.12 -20.21 24.84
N ALA A 506 -2.61 -18.98 24.73
CA ALA A 506 -2.94 -17.86 25.60
C ALA A 506 -4.43 -17.44 25.57
N PHE A 507 -5.21 -17.91 24.59
CA PHE A 507 -6.63 -17.55 24.45
C PHE A 507 -7.60 -18.50 25.14
N GLY A 508 -7.13 -19.56 25.82
CA GLY A 508 -7.98 -20.48 26.58
C GLY A 508 -9.02 -21.17 25.71
N THR A 509 -10.31 -21.08 26.07
CA THR A 509 -11.43 -21.65 25.28
C THR A 509 -11.62 -20.97 23.91
N ARG A 510 -11.00 -19.81 23.67
CA ARG A 510 -10.97 -19.15 22.36
C ARG A 510 -9.86 -19.66 21.44
N ASN A 511 -9.05 -20.62 21.89
CA ASN A 511 -8.06 -21.30 21.07
C ASN A 511 -8.61 -22.63 20.57
N PHE A 512 -8.45 -22.93 19.27
CA PHE A 512 -8.68 -24.28 18.80
C PHE A 512 -7.47 -25.16 19.18
N ASN A 513 -7.58 -25.91 20.27
CA ASN A 513 -6.52 -26.79 20.73
C ASN A 513 -6.40 -28.01 19.81
N SER A 514 -5.44 -27.97 18.87
CA SER A 514 -5.13 -29.08 17.99
C SER A 514 -3.76 -29.67 18.28
N VAL A 515 -3.72 -30.97 18.61
CA VAL A 515 -2.47 -31.74 18.74
C VAL A 515 -1.87 -32.15 17.39
N LEU A 516 -2.49 -31.75 16.27
CA LEU A 516 -2.02 -32.13 14.93
C LEU A 516 -0.59 -31.62 14.67
N VAL A 517 -0.27 -30.40 15.10
CA VAL A 517 1.07 -29.84 14.89
C VAL A 517 2.13 -30.62 15.67
N ASP A 518 1.79 -31.05 16.89
CA ASP A 518 2.69 -31.87 17.71
C ASP A 518 2.90 -33.26 17.06
N LEU A 519 1.82 -33.93 16.63
CA LEU A 519 1.91 -35.19 15.89
C LEU A 519 2.71 -35.07 14.59
N MET A 520 2.58 -33.94 13.89
CA MET A 520 3.40 -33.64 12.71
C MET A 520 4.88 -33.52 13.10
N ALA A 521 5.20 -32.79 14.17
CA ALA A 521 6.57 -32.63 14.63
C ALA A 521 7.19 -33.95 15.11
N GLU A 522 6.46 -34.76 15.88
CA GLU A 522 6.88 -36.09 16.37
C GLU A 522 7.17 -37.06 15.24
N THR A 523 6.41 -36.97 14.14
CA THR A 523 6.62 -37.78 12.93
C THR A 523 7.64 -37.17 11.95
N GLY A 524 8.43 -36.19 12.40
CA GLY A 524 9.53 -35.59 11.64
C GLY A 524 9.09 -34.58 10.57
N ARG A 525 7.90 -33.98 10.68
CA ARG A 525 7.32 -33.04 9.71
C ARG A 525 7.33 -31.59 10.22
N GLN A 526 8.49 -30.94 10.20
CA GLN A 526 8.69 -29.57 10.71
C GLN A 526 8.49 -28.48 9.63
N GLY A 527 8.12 -28.88 8.40
CA GLY A 527 7.85 -28.00 7.28
C GLY A 527 9.05 -27.79 6.37
N LYS A 528 9.24 -26.56 5.88
CA LYS A 528 10.31 -26.24 4.92
C LYS A 528 11.71 -26.36 5.50
N SER A 529 11.87 -26.28 6.82
CA SER A 529 13.18 -26.34 7.50
C SER A 529 13.88 -27.68 7.31
N ASN A 530 13.13 -28.78 7.32
CA ASN A 530 13.65 -30.14 7.14
C ASN A 530 13.10 -30.83 5.88
N GLY A 531 12.45 -30.07 5.00
CA GLY A 531 11.95 -30.55 3.71
C GLY A 531 10.63 -31.32 3.75
N LYS A 532 10.00 -31.51 4.93
CA LYS A 532 8.78 -32.31 5.08
C LYS A 532 7.81 -31.66 6.07
N GLY A 533 6.55 -31.47 5.67
CA GLY A 533 5.47 -30.88 6.46
C GLY A 533 4.13 -31.47 6.04
N TYR A 534 3.11 -30.63 5.86
CA TYR A 534 1.90 -30.99 5.10
C TYR A 534 2.22 -31.38 3.65
N TYR A 535 3.31 -30.83 3.12
CA TYR A 535 3.86 -31.09 1.81
C TYR A 535 5.31 -31.56 1.92
N LEU A 536 5.80 -32.15 0.85
CA LEU A 536 7.23 -32.33 0.59
C LEU A 536 7.79 -31.07 -0.08
N TYR A 537 8.90 -30.58 0.46
CA TYR A 537 9.56 -29.35 0.01
C TYR A 537 10.93 -29.67 -0.56
N GLU A 538 11.06 -29.50 -1.87
CA GLU A 538 12.35 -29.56 -2.57
C GLU A 538 12.77 -28.15 -3.00
N LYS A 539 14.05 -27.85 -2.85
CA LYS A 539 14.57 -26.51 -3.18
C LYS A 539 14.37 -26.22 -4.67
N GLY A 540 13.64 -25.14 -4.98
CA GLY A 540 13.37 -24.71 -6.34
C GLY A 540 12.16 -25.38 -7.01
N ALA A 541 11.49 -26.33 -6.34
CA ALA A 541 10.30 -26.98 -6.85
C ALA A 541 9.02 -26.48 -6.15
N LYS A 542 7.87 -26.67 -6.82
CA LYS A 542 6.57 -26.47 -6.16
C LYS A 542 6.37 -27.57 -5.10
N PRO A 543 5.86 -27.23 -3.90
CA PRO A 543 5.56 -28.22 -2.87
C PRO A 543 4.59 -29.29 -3.40
N LYS A 544 4.86 -30.55 -3.08
CA LYS A 544 4.03 -31.71 -3.48
C LYS A 544 3.33 -32.29 -2.25
N PRO A 545 2.07 -32.75 -2.32
CA PRO A 545 1.42 -33.39 -1.18
C PRO A 545 2.27 -34.55 -0.64
N ASP A 546 2.45 -34.63 0.68
CA ASP A 546 3.11 -35.80 1.30
C ASP A 546 2.08 -36.94 1.40
N PRO A 547 2.23 -38.06 0.68
CA PRO A 547 1.28 -39.17 0.75
C PRO A 547 1.18 -39.78 2.16
N ASN A 548 2.23 -39.62 2.98
CA ASN A 548 2.27 -40.19 4.33
C ASN A 548 1.65 -39.27 5.39
N VAL A 549 1.24 -38.04 5.04
CA VAL A 549 0.58 -37.13 5.99
C VAL A 549 -0.79 -37.66 6.41
N GLN A 550 -1.43 -38.48 5.58
CA GLN A 550 -2.76 -39.02 5.83
C GLN A 550 -2.81 -39.85 7.12
N HIS A 551 -1.77 -40.63 7.40
CA HIS A 551 -1.67 -41.41 8.64
C HIS A 551 -1.67 -40.51 9.90
N VAL A 552 -1.00 -39.36 9.83
CA VAL A 552 -0.96 -38.38 10.93
C VAL A 552 -2.33 -37.73 11.12
N ILE A 553 -3.01 -37.42 10.02
CA ILE A 553 -4.37 -36.87 10.04
C ILE A 553 -5.36 -37.87 10.65
N ASP A 554 -5.24 -39.15 10.31
CA ASP A 554 -6.14 -40.19 10.83
C ASP A 554 -5.88 -40.50 12.32
N GLU A 555 -4.62 -40.47 12.76
CA GLU A 555 -4.28 -40.49 14.19
C GLU A 555 -4.90 -39.28 14.92
N TYR A 556 -4.71 -38.07 14.40
CA TYR A 556 -5.32 -36.87 14.96
C TYR A 556 -6.84 -36.99 15.07
N ARG A 557 -7.53 -37.47 14.02
CA ARG A 557 -8.98 -37.68 14.04
C ARG A 557 -9.42 -38.64 15.15
N ARG A 558 -8.67 -39.73 15.37
CA ARG A 558 -8.93 -40.69 16.46
C ARG A 558 -8.76 -40.06 17.84
N GLN A 559 -7.77 -39.19 18.02
CA GLN A 559 -7.51 -38.52 19.29
C GLN A 559 -8.51 -37.39 19.57
N ALA A 560 -8.79 -36.54 18.57
CA ALA A 560 -9.60 -35.34 18.72
C ALA A 560 -11.08 -35.63 18.96
N LYS A 561 -11.64 -36.68 18.33
CA LYS A 561 -13.05 -37.09 18.47
C LYS A 561 -14.08 -35.96 18.28
N THR A 562 -13.74 -34.94 17.49
CA THR A 562 -14.57 -33.75 17.24
C THR A 562 -15.57 -33.92 16.09
N MET A 563 -15.57 -35.08 15.43
CA MET A 563 -16.37 -35.31 14.22
C MET A 563 -17.81 -35.70 14.59
N PRO A 564 -18.84 -34.99 14.06
CA PRO A 564 -20.24 -35.33 14.31
C PRO A 564 -20.53 -36.77 13.88
N GLY A 565 -21.01 -37.60 14.81
CA GLY A 565 -21.28 -39.02 14.54
C GLY A 565 -20.04 -39.85 14.16
N GLY A 566 -18.82 -39.37 14.46
CA GLY A 566 -17.57 -40.09 14.21
C GLY A 566 -17.14 -40.19 12.74
N LYS A 567 -17.79 -39.46 11.81
CA LYS A 567 -17.51 -39.55 10.36
C LYS A 567 -16.93 -38.25 9.80
N PRO A 568 -16.07 -38.32 8.76
CA PRO A 568 -15.64 -37.15 7.99
C PRO A 568 -16.84 -36.33 7.48
N VAL A 569 -16.79 -35.02 7.70
CA VAL A 569 -17.76 -34.08 7.12
C VAL A 569 -17.32 -33.70 5.71
N THR A 570 -18.28 -33.64 4.78
CA THR A 570 -18.06 -33.06 3.46
C THR A 570 -18.29 -31.56 3.57
N LEU A 571 -17.28 -30.77 3.20
CA LEU A 571 -17.34 -29.31 3.24
C LEU A 571 -17.21 -28.76 1.82
N SER A 572 -18.03 -27.77 1.48
CA SER A 572 -17.81 -26.96 0.28
C SER A 572 -16.64 -26.00 0.48
N ASP A 573 -16.12 -25.43 -0.62
CA ASP A 573 -15.10 -24.37 -0.53
C ASP A 573 -15.58 -23.16 0.29
N GLN A 574 -16.88 -22.86 0.22
CA GLN A 574 -17.50 -21.81 1.02
C GLN A 574 -17.52 -22.18 2.51
N ASP A 575 -17.86 -23.42 2.87
CA ASP A 575 -17.83 -23.86 4.27
C ASP A 575 -16.40 -23.80 4.83
N ILE A 576 -15.40 -24.22 4.05
CA ILE A 576 -13.98 -24.13 4.46
C ILE A 576 -13.60 -22.67 4.70
N LEU A 577 -13.94 -21.77 3.77
CA LEU A 577 -13.65 -20.34 3.90
C LEU A 577 -14.29 -19.75 5.16
N GLU A 578 -15.58 -20.00 5.38
CA GLU A 578 -16.32 -19.46 6.53
C GLU A 578 -15.80 -20.06 7.85
N MET A 579 -15.55 -21.36 7.93
CA MET A 579 -15.05 -22.03 9.13
C MET A 579 -13.63 -21.58 9.52
N VAL A 580 -12.82 -21.13 8.55
CA VAL A 580 -11.49 -20.57 8.79
C VAL A 580 -11.55 -19.08 9.14
N PHE A 581 -12.34 -18.28 8.42
CA PHE A 581 -12.28 -16.83 8.56
C PHE A 581 -13.29 -16.25 9.54
N PHE A 582 -14.42 -16.91 9.85
CA PHE A 582 -15.37 -16.35 10.82
C PHE A 582 -14.82 -16.33 12.25
N PRO A 583 -14.07 -17.34 12.74
CA PRO A 583 -13.37 -17.23 14.01
C PRO A 583 -12.31 -16.12 14.02
N VAL A 584 -11.60 -15.93 12.90
CA VAL A 584 -10.64 -14.82 12.70
C VAL A 584 -11.35 -13.47 12.79
N VAL A 585 -12.49 -13.29 12.10
CA VAL A 585 -13.34 -12.09 12.22
C VAL A 585 -13.83 -11.91 13.66
N ASN A 586 -14.24 -12.99 14.33
CA ASN A 586 -14.73 -12.92 15.70
C ASN A 586 -13.63 -12.48 16.68
N GLU A 587 -12.38 -12.90 16.49
CA GLU A 587 -11.26 -12.41 17.28
C GLU A 587 -10.88 -10.97 16.90
N ALA A 588 -11.01 -10.59 15.63
CA ALA A 588 -10.86 -9.21 15.18
C ALA A 588 -11.87 -8.28 15.88
N CYS A 589 -13.12 -8.73 16.06
CA CYS A 589 -14.12 -8.01 16.84
C CYS A 589 -13.65 -7.78 18.29
N ARG A 590 -12.97 -8.74 18.92
CA ARG A 590 -12.41 -8.57 20.28
C ARG A 590 -11.22 -7.62 20.31
N VAL A 591 -10.32 -7.72 19.32
CA VAL A 591 -9.20 -6.77 19.12
C VAL A 591 -9.70 -5.33 19.00
N MET A 592 -10.82 -5.11 18.30
CA MET A 592 -11.48 -3.80 18.23
C MET A 592 -12.21 -3.44 19.54
N ASP A 593 -12.91 -4.38 20.18
CA ASP A 593 -13.63 -4.15 21.44
C ASP A 593 -12.70 -3.71 22.59
N GLU A 594 -11.50 -4.27 22.61
CA GLU A 594 -10.43 -4.02 23.59
C GLU A 594 -9.55 -2.81 23.22
N ASN A 595 -9.87 -2.10 22.13
CA ASN A 595 -9.11 -0.95 21.63
C ASN A 595 -7.61 -1.24 21.35
N VAL A 596 -7.30 -2.48 20.96
CA VAL A 596 -5.94 -2.84 20.50
C VAL A 596 -5.64 -2.13 19.18
N VAL A 597 -6.63 -1.88 18.34
CA VAL A 597 -6.49 -1.04 17.15
C VAL A 597 -7.26 0.26 17.33
N ILE A 598 -6.76 1.35 16.74
CA ILE A 598 -7.39 2.67 16.81
C ILE A 598 -8.70 2.68 16.01
N ARG A 599 -8.70 2.04 14.82
CA ARG A 599 -9.85 1.93 13.92
C ARG A 599 -9.87 0.55 13.25
N ALA A 600 -11.05 0.12 12.79
CA ALA A 600 -11.20 -1.06 11.95
C ALA A 600 -10.30 -1.03 10.69
N ALA A 601 -10.21 0.14 10.05
CA ALA A 601 -9.38 0.36 8.86
C ALA A 601 -7.88 0.09 9.10
N ASP A 602 -7.38 0.30 10.33
CA ASP A 602 -5.99 0.00 10.68
C ASP A 602 -5.77 -1.52 10.69
N LEU A 603 -6.73 -2.30 11.21
CA LEU A 603 -6.69 -3.75 11.19
C LEU A 603 -6.85 -4.32 9.77
N ASP A 604 -7.69 -3.71 8.94
CA ASP A 604 -7.82 -4.06 7.52
C ASP A 604 -6.47 -3.96 6.81
N ILE A 605 -5.78 -2.82 6.94
CA ILE A 605 -4.46 -2.66 6.32
C ILE A 605 -3.41 -3.56 6.93
N ALA A 606 -3.41 -3.74 8.24
CA ALA A 606 -2.50 -4.68 8.87
C ALA A 606 -2.73 -6.11 8.36
N SER A 607 -3.98 -6.53 8.12
CA SER A 607 -4.31 -7.84 7.54
C SER A 607 -3.81 -7.99 6.10
N VAL A 608 -3.98 -6.95 5.27
CA VAL A 608 -3.51 -6.94 3.87
C VAL A 608 -1.98 -7.00 3.80
N LEU A 609 -1.30 -6.20 4.62
CA LEU A 609 0.15 -6.01 4.54
C LEU A 609 0.95 -7.05 5.34
N GLY A 610 0.38 -7.58 6.42
CA GLY A 610 1.02 -8.56 7.31
C GLY A 610 0.70 -10.01 6.94
N MET A 611 -0.56 -10.30 6.63
CA MET A 611 -1.04 -11.67 6.34
C MET A 611 -1.33 -11.93 4.87
N GLY A 612 -1.19 -10.91 4.01
CA GLY A 612 -1.50 -11.05 2.59
C GLY A 612 -2.99 -11.21 2.32
N PHE A 613 -3.86 -10.68 3.20
CA PHE A 613 -5.30 -10.68 2.94
C PHE A 613 -5.57 -10.00 1.59
N PRO A 614 -6.45 -10.54 0.73
CA PRO A 614 -6.62 -10.02 -0.63
C PRO A 614 -7.03 -8.55 -0.65
N LYS A 615 -6.15 -7.67 -1.14
CA LYS A 615 -6.40 -6.21 -1.17
C LYS A 615 -7.66 -5.83 -1.95
N TYR A 616 -8.01 -6.59 -3.01
CA TYR A 616 -9.25 -6.40 -3.78
C TYR A 616 -10.52 -6.78 -3.00
N ARG A 617 -10.40 -7.25 -1.76
CA ARG A 617 -11.47 -7.45 -0.77
C ARG A 617 -11.40 -6.43 0.38
N GLY A 618 -10.53 -5.42 0.30
CA GLY A 618 -10.45 -4.26 1.20
C GLY A 618 -9.66 -4.51 2.48
N GLY A 619 -9.89 -5.66 3.10
CA GLY A 619 -9.32 -6.07 4.38
C GLY A 619 -10.28 -7.00 5.10
N LEU A 620 -9.84 -7.59 6.21
CA LEU A 620 -10.62 -8.57 6.95
C LEU A 620 -12.00 -8.05 7.40
N ILE A 621 -12.04 -6.88 8.03
CA ILE A 621 -13.27 -6.28 8.56
C ILE A 621 -14.12 -5.73 7.41
N PHE A 622 -13.52 -5.06 6.43
CA PHE A 622 -14.24 -4.62 5.25
C PHE A 622 -14.95 -5.78 4.54
N TRP A 623 -14.24 -6.90 4.33
CA TRP A 623 -14.81 -8.11 3.76
C TRP A 623 -15.92 -8.67 4.64
N ALA A 624 -15.72 -8.75 5.95
CA ALA A 624 -16.74 -9.22 6.89
C ALA A 624 -18.02 -8.37 6.83
N ASP A 625 -17.90 -7.06 6.64
CA ASP A 625 -19.06 -6.18 6.43
C ASP A 625 -19.79 -6.43 5.11
N THR A 626 -19.08 -6.85 4.06
CA THR A 626 -19.75 -7.31 2.81
C THR A 626 -20.48 -8.63 2.97
N VAL A 627 -20.08 -9.46 3.94
CA VAL A 627 -20.74 -10.74 4.27
C VAL A 627 -21.93 -10.51 5.21
N GLY A 628 -21.79 -9.57 6.15
CA GLY A 628 -22.84 -9.16 7.08
C GLY A 628 -22.73 -9.80 8.48
N ALA A 629 -22.75 -8.95 9.51
CA ALA A 629 -22.57 -9.36 10.91
C ALA A 629 -23.58 -10.42 11.37
N SER A 630 -24.86 -10.30 10.97
CA SER A 630 -25.92 -11.24 11.37
C SER A 630 -25.71 -12.65 10.79
N TYR A 631 -25.19 -12.76 9.56
CA TYR A 631 -24.88 -14.04 8.94
C TYR A 631 -23.65 -14.70 9.60
N ILE A 632 -22.59 -13.92 9.83
CA ILE A 632 -21.38 -14.41 10.52
C ILE A 632 -21.74 -14.90 11.93
N HIS A 633 -22.53 -14.12 12.66
CA HIS A 633 -23.02 -14.48 13.99
C HIS A 633 -23.80 -15.80 13.98
N SER A 634 -24.78 -15.97 13.07
CA SER A 634 -25.62 -17.17 13.05
C SER A 634 -24.81 -18.45 12.78
N LYS A 635 -23.83 -18.39 11.87
CA LYS A 635 -22.93 -19.50 11.57
C LYS A 635 -22.06 -19.86 12.77
N LEU A 636 -21.46 -18.87 13.41
CA LEU A 636 -20.67 -19.05 14.62
C LEU A 636 -21.50 -19.62 15.77
N SER A 637 -22.72 -19.12 16.02
CA SER A 637 -23.63 -19.69 17.03
C SER A 637 -23.92 -21.16 16.77
N LYS A 638 -24.27 -21.52 15.53
CA LYS A 638 -24.53 -22.92 15.15
C LYS A 638 -23.29 -23.80 15.35
N TRP A 639 -22.10 -23.32 15.00
CA TRP A 639 -20.87 -24.07 15.24
C TRP A 639 -20.48 -24.14 16.72
N ALA A 640 -20.83 -23.14 17.52
CA ALA A 640 -20.61 -23.18 18.96
C ALA A 640 -21.43 -24.30 19.62
N GLU A 641 -22.67 -24.51 19.18
CA GLU A 641 -23.51 -25.62 19.63
C GLU A 641 -22.95 -27.00 19.23
N MET A 642 -22.37 -27.10 18.02
CA MET A 642 -21.87 -28.38 17.49
C MET A 642 -20.45 -28.73 17.91
N TYR A 643 -19.57 -27.73 18.05
CA TYR A 643 -18.12 -27.91 18.20
C TYR A 643 -17.54 -27.22 19.43
N GLY A 644 -18.36 -26.50 20.20
CA GLY A 644 -17.98 -25.89 21.46
C GLY A 644 -17.47 -24.45 21.38
N ASP A 645 -16.92 -23.98 22.50
CA ASP A 645 -16.71 -22.55 22.79
C ASP A 645 -15.76 -21.81 21.84
N PHE A 646 -14.91 -22.50 21.08
CA PHE A 646 -14.03 -21.87 20.10
C PHE A 646 -14.82 -21.00 19.10
N PHE A 647 -16.00 -21.46 18.69
CA PHE A 647 -16.85 -20.75 17.74
C PHE A 647 -17.80 -19.74 18.40
N LYS A 648 -17.79 -19.61 19.73
CA LYS A 648 -18.72 -18.73 20.44
C LYS A 648 -18.59 -17.27 19.97
N PRO A 649 -19.66 -16.64 19.47
CA PRO A 649 -19.63 -15.23 19.07
C PRO A 649 -19.18 -14.31 20.21
N SER A 650 -18.38 -13.30 19.88
CA SER A 650 -18.02 -12.22 20.80
C SER A 650 -19.23 -11.30 21.04
N SER A 651 -19.26 -10.65 22.20
CA SER A 651 -20.29 -9.67 22.53
C SER A 651 -20.34 -8.51 21.53
N TYR A 652 -19.18 -8.11 20.98
CA TYR A 652 -19.09 -7.08 19.95
C TYR A 652 -19.82 -7.50 18.66
N LEU A 653 -19.56 -8.74 18.20
CA LEU A 653 -20.24 -9.28 17.02
C LEU A 653 -21.74 -9.44 17.26
N GLU A 654 -22.13 -9.95 18.43
CA GLU A 654 -23.54 -10.14 18.79
C GLU A 654 -24.32 -8.82 18.83
N GLU A 655 -23.74 -7.74 19.39
CA GLU A 655 -24.37 -6.41 19.40
C GLU A 655 -24.59 -5.88 17.98
N ARG A 656 -23.59 -6.02 17.11
CA ARG A 656 -23.68 -5.56 15.72
C ARG A 656 -24.66 -6.38 14.90
N ALA A 657 -24.68 -7.69 15.11
CA ALA A 657 -25.64 -8.60 14.49
C ALA A 657 -27.10 -8.26 14.88
N LYS A 658 -27.35 -7.93 16.16
CA LYS A 658 -28.69 -7.54 16.66
C LYS A 658 -29.12 -6.16 16.19
N SER A 659 -28.18 -5.21 16.08
CA SER A 659 -28.48 -3.82 15.68
C SER A 659 -28.45 -3.59 14.17
N GLY A 660 -28.07 -4.58 13.36
CA GLY A 660 -27.94 -4.44 11.91
C GLY A 660 -26.81 -3.47 11.48
N ARG A 661 -25.84 -3.23 12.36
CA ARG A 661 -24.75 -2.27 12.13
C ARG A 661 -23.52 -2.96 11.54
N PRO A 662 -22.77 -2.30 10.64
CA PRO A 662 -21.46 -2.78 10.20
C PRO A 662 -20.49 -2.96 11.38
N LEU A 663 -19.64 -3.98 11.31
CA LEU A 663 -18.54 -4.23 12.24
C LEU A 663 -17.55 -3.06 12.28
N ALA A 664 -17.28 -2.42 11.15
CA ALA A 664 -16.40 -1.26 11.06
C ALA A 664 -17.01 0.03 11.65
N ALA A 665 -18.32 0.06 11.94
CA ALA A 665 -18.97 1.27 12.42
C ALA A 665 -18.41 1.69 13.80
N PRO A 666 -18.07 2.98 14.01
CA PRO A 666 -17.58 3.47 15.30
C PRO A 666 -18.56 3.17 16.45
N ARG A 667 -18.03 3.02 17.67
CA ARG A 667 -18.85 2.96 18.88
C ARG A 667 -19.68 4.25 19.03
N THR A 668 -20.91 4.13 19.52
CA THR A 668 -21.71 5.31 19.87
C THR A 668 -21.18 5.94 21.16
N ALA A 669 -21.27 7.26 21.31
CA ALA A 669 -20.70 8.01 22.44
C ALA A 669 -21.14 7.47 23.82
N HIS A 670 -22.34 6.90 23.92
CA HIS A 670 -22.86 6.33 25.16
C HIS A 670 -22.09 5.07 25.62
N GLN A 671 -21.58 4.27 24.68
CA GLN A 671 -20.81 3.04 24.94
C GLN A 671 -19.32 3.31 25.28
N ALA A 672 -18.76 4.44 24.86
CA ALA A 672 -17.38 4.83 25.19
C ALA A 672 -17.24 5.27 26.65
N SER A 673 -18.27 5.94 27.21
CA SER A 673 -18.24 6.49 28.56
C SER A 673 -18.36 5.45 29.68
N THR A 674 -19.12 4.37 29.44
CA THR A 674 -19.43 3.34 30.45
C THR A 674 -18.25 2.43 30.78
N ARG A 675 -17.24 2.32 29.91
CA ARG A 675 -16.04 1.50 30.15
C ARG A 675 -14.77 2.27 30.46
N SER A 676 -14.70 3.58 30.22
CA SER A 676 -13.58 4.40 30.76
C SER A 676 -13.53 4.48 32.29
N ARG A 677 -14.54 3.91 32.97
CA ARG A 677 -14.71 3.87 34.43
C ARG A 677 -14.60 2.46 35.05
N MET A 678 -14.27 1.43 34.25
CA MET A 678 -13.88 0.08 34.72
C MET A 678 -12.47 -0.20 34.22
#